data_AF-A0A2I1CNK5-F1
#
_entry.id   AF-A0A2I1CNK5-F1
#
_cell.length_a   1.000
_cell.length_b   1.000
_cell.length_c   1.000
_cell.angle_alpha   90.00
_cell.angle_beta   90.00
_cell.angle_gamma   90.00
#
_symmetry.space_group_name_H-M   'P 1'
#
loop_
_entity.id
_entity.type
_entity.pdbx_description
1 polymer ?
#
loop_
_entity_poly.entity_id
_entity_poly.type
_entity_poly.pdbx_seq_one_letter_code
_entity_poly.pdbx_strand_id
1 'polypeptide(L)'
;MSDADFEAVRKLQAERNAATAGKKGSRTFDSSSQRTDNSTKASLTDTFDTTLYDREGPDKYAGYNTSIAVDGDEEMEDADGGHRLVGQYTATKDQIDELAHGNGVEEEDILTGREKAGRIADRETDYQKRRFNRGPLTPTRADPFAANTHANVETDGQTYREIMARRELEKEEERVQKLIAEKQARGENGVTEHEATLKLEDKENAEAGSTVSVATGRKRKQRWDVSGEPTEDVSEAPQPSETKAKRSRWDQTPAPAVPGTTEEAPKRRSRWDQAPAIAAATPVGNQGLATPMHPSQAGVPMIPTSFGTDISGRNAPLSDEELDMMLPSEGYKILEPPPGYAPIRTPARKLMATPAPVPAAGGVGGFMMQEPESARALGKQLPTEIPGVGDLQFFKPEDMAYFGKLMEGGDESTMSVEELKERKIMRLLLKVKNGTPPMRKTALRQLTDNARQFGAGPLFNQILPLLMEKSLEDQERHLLVKVIDRVLYKLDDLVRPYVHKILVVIEPLLIDQDYYARVEGREIISNLAKAAGLATMISTMRPDIDHVDEYVRNTTARAFAVVASALGIPALLPFLRAVCRSKKSWQARHTGVKIVQQIPILMGCAILPHLKGLVDCIADNLSDEQAKVRTVTALAVAALAEAANPYGIESFDEILNPLWTGARKQRGKGLAAFLKAVGYIIPLMDEEYANYYTSQIMEILLREFSSPDEEMKKVVLKVVSQCASTNGVTASYLKEHVLTDFFKSFWVRRMALDRRNYRQVVDTTVDLGQKVGVGEILERVVNNLKDESEPYRKMTVETVEKLIAALGAADISERLEERLIDGVLYAFQEQSIEDIVILNGFGTVVNALGTRCKPYLPQIVSTILWRLNNKSATVRQQAADLISRIAMVMKQCGEDALMGKLGIVLYEYLGEEYPEVLGSILGALRSIVTVVGINQMQPPIRDLLPRLTPILRNRHEKVQENTIDLVGRIADRGPESVNAREWMRICFELLDMLKAHKKGIRRAANNTFGFIAKAIGPQDVLATLLNNLRVQERQSRVCTAVAIGIVAETCAPFTVLPALMNEYRVPELNVQNGVLKAMSFLFEYIGEMAKDYVYAVTPLLEDALIDRDQVHRQTAASVVKHIALGVVGLGCEDAMIHLLNLVFPNIFETSPHVIDRVIEAIDAIRMAVGTGVVMNYVWAGLFHSARKVRTPYWRLYNDAYVQSADAMVPYYPELEDDGLARPELSIVI
;
A
#
# COMPACT_ATOMS: atom_id res chain seq x y z
N MET A 1 -46.58 20.99 -42.08
CA MET A 1 -46.36 22.41 -41.72
C MET A 1 -46.67 23.24 -42.94
N SER A 2 -47.27 24.40 -42.73
CA SER A 2 -47.62 25.41 -43.74
C SER A 2 -46.40 26.26 -44.11
N ASP A 3 -46.51 27.04 -45.19
CA ASP A 3 -45.45 27.98 -45.58
C ASP A 3 -45.22 29.06 -44.51
N ALA A 4 -46.27 29.45 -43.77
CA ALA A 4 -46.18 30.36 -42.64
C ALA A 4 -45.35 29.79 -41.47
N ASP A 5 -45.43 28.47 -41.22
CA ASP A 5 -44.57 27.81 -40.23
C ASP A 5 -43.09 27.81 -40.69
N PHE A 6 -42.85 27.60 -41.99
CA PHE A 6 -41.51 27.69 -42.58
C PHE A 6 -40.94 29.10 -42.48
N GLU A 7 -41.74 30.12 -42.74
CA GLU A 7 -41.34 31.53 -42.66
C GLU A 7 -41.11 31.96 -41.19
N ALA A 8 -41.92 31.47 -40.25
CA ALA A 8 -41.71 31.64 -38.81
C ALA A 8 -40.41 30.98 -38.32
N VAL A 9 -40.13 29.73 -38.72
CA VAL A 9 -38.87 29.04 -38.41
C VAL A 9 -37.67 29.78 -39.01
N ARG A 10 -37.77 30.23 -40.27
CA ARG A 10 -36.71 31.00 -40.94
C ARG A 10 -36.43 32.33 -40.23
N LYS A 11 -37.47 33.01 -39.75
CA LYS A 11 -37.36 34.25 -38.98
C LYS A 11 -36.73 34.02 -37.59
N LEU A 12 -37.19 33.02 -36.85
CA LEU A 12 -36.59 32.61 -35.57
C LEU A 12 -35.12 32.19 -35.72
N GLN A 13 -34.78 31.52 -36.83
CA GLN A 13 -33.40 31.14 -37.13
C GLN A 13 -32.53 32.36 -37.48
N ALA A 14 -33.08 33.35 -38.18
CA ALA A 14 -32.41 34.63 -38.42
C ALA A 14 -32.20 35.44 -37.13
N GLU A 15 -33.22 35.53 -36.27
CA GLU A 15 -33.12 36.18 -34.95
C GLU A 15 -32.10 35.47 -34.05
N ARG A 16 -32.08 34.13 -34.03
CA ARG A 16 -31.07 33.35 -33.31
C ARG A 16 -29.66 33.60 -33.84
N ASN A 17 -29.49 33.69 -35.15
CA ASN A 17 -28.19 34.00 -35.77
C ASN A 17 -27.74 35.44 -35.47
N ALA A 18 -28.65 36.42 -35.48
CA ALA A 18 -28.36 37.80 -35.07
C ALA A 18 -27.96 37.89 -33.59
N ALA A 19 -28.69 37.20 -32.70
CA ALA A 19 -28.35 37.10 -31.28
C ALA A 19 -27.00 36.36 -31.02
N THR A 20 -26.59 35.48 -31.93
CA THR A 20 -25.29 34.81 -31.88
C THR A 20 -24.16 35.72 -32.39
N ALA A 21 -24.41 36.51 -33.44
CA ALA A 21 -23.47 37.53 -33.93
C ALA A 21 -23.22 38.63 -32.89
N GLY A 22 -24.28 39.11 -32.21
CA GLY A 22 -24.16 40.10 -31.13
C GLY A 22 -23.31 39.67 -29.93
N LYS A 23 -23.02 38.36 -29.78
CA LYS A 23 -22.12 37.82 -28.74
C LYS A 23 -20.65 37.72 -29.16
N LYS A 24 -20.28 38.09 -30.39
CA LYS A 24 -18.88 38.07 -30.88
C LYS A 24 -18.20 39.45 -30.89
N GLY A 25 -18.78 40.46 -30.24
CA GLY A 25 -18.42 41.88 -30.44
C GLY A 25 -17.94 42.67 -29.21
N SER A 26 -16.90 42.24 -28.49
CA SER A 26 -16.06 43.13 -27.67
C SER A 26 -14.74 42.49 -27.25
N ARG A 27 -13.61 42.94 -27.84
CA ARG A 27 -12.23 42.65 -27.37
C ARG A 27 -11.46 43.96 -27.20
N THR A 28 -12.02 44.86 -26.38
CA THR A 28 -11.46 46.17 -26.06
C THR A 28 -11.47 46.36 -24.54
N PHE A 29 -10.31 46.67 -23.98
CA PHE A 29 -10.10 46.84 -22.54
C PHE A 29 -10.66 48.18 -22.07
N ASP A 30 -11.58 48.16 -21.10
CA ASP A 30 -12.07 49.36 -20.41
C ASP A 30 -11.25 49.58 -19.13
N SER A 31 -10.54 50.70 -19.04
CA SER A 31 -9.65 51.02 -17.91
C SER A 31 -10.39 51.49 -16.65
N SER A 32 -11.72 51.62 -16.67
CA SER A 32 -12.50 52.16 -15.55
C SER A 32 -12.96 51.10 -14.53
N SER A 33 -13.02 49.82 -14.91
CA SER A 33 -13.48 48.74 -14.04
C SER A 33 -12.53 47.53 -14.00
N GLN A 34 -11.73 47.41 -12.93
CA GLN A 34 -10.81 46.30 -12.70
C GLN A 34 -11.53 44.99 -12.29
N ARG A 35 -12.34 44.42 -13.18
CA ARG A 35 -12.91 43.06 -13.06
C ARG A 35 -12.93 42.34 -14.39
N THR A 36 -12.31 41.17 -14.44
CA THR A 36 -12.32 40.25 -15.57
C THR A 36 -13.33 39.12 -15.33
N ASP A 37 -14.53 39.26 -15.86
CA ASP A 37 -15.52 38.16 -15.81
C ASP A 37 -15.14 37.04 -16.80
N ASN A 38 -14.92 35.84 -16.24
CA ASN A 38 -14.70 34.52 -16.89
C ASN A 38 -13.27 34.12 -17.31
N SER A 39 -12.66 33.31 -16.44
CA SER A 39 -11.90 32.08 -16.73
C SER A 39 -10.90 32.07 -17.91
N THR A 40 -9.61 32.21 -17.58
CA THR A 40 -8.42 32.04 -18.45
C THR A 40 -8.12 30.57 -18.84
N LYS A 41 -9.13 29.79 -19.26
CA LYS A 41 -8.96 28.40 -19.74
C LYS A 41 -9.36 28.25 -21.20
N ALA A 42 -8.39 27.94 -22.05
CA ALA A 42 -8.59 27.74 -23.49
C ALA A 42 -9.34 26.43 -23.81
N SER A 43 -10.09 26.42 -24.92
CA SER A 43 -10.62 25.18 -25.50
C SER A 43 -9.51 24.42 -26.23
N LEU A 44 -9.48 23.09 -26.12
CA LEU A 44 -8.51 22.25 -26.83
C LEU A 44 -8.77 22.12 -28.34
N THR A 45 -9.83 22.77 -28.87
CA THR A 45 -10.29 22.64 -30.26
C THR A 45 -9.90 23.79 -31.17
N ASP A 46 -9.48 24.94 -30.63
CA ASP A 46 -9.19 26.15 -31.40
C ASP A 46 -7.68 26.36 -31.54
N THR A 47 -7.14 26.13 -32.74
CA THR A 47 -5.76 26.51 -33.10
C THR A 47 -5.70 27.96 -33.56
N PHE A 48 -4.70 28.71 -33.10
CA PHE A 48 -4.69 30.18 -33.23
C PHE A 48 -4.25 30.70 -34.61
N ASP A 49 -3.43 29.96 -35.36
CA ASP A 49 -2.96 30.38 -36.69
C ASP A 49 -3.98 30.09 -37.80
N THR A 50 -4.95 30.98 -37.92
CA THR A 50 -5.91 31.04 -39.04
C THR A 50 -5.52 32.06 -40.11
N THR A 51 -4.48 32.86 -39.88
CA THR A 51 -3.98 33.92 -40.78
C THR A 51 -2.89 33.46 -41.75
N LEU A 52 -2.24 32.32 -41.49
CA LEU A 52 -1.17 31.76 -42.35
C LEU A 52 -1.70 30.69 -43.33
N TYR A 53 -2.91 30.16 -43.10
CA TYR A 53 -3.51 29.07 -43.87
C TYR A 53 -4.97 29.38 -44.21
N ASP A 54 -5.20 30.13 -45.30
CA ASP A 54 -6.55 30.40 -45.82
C ASP A 54 -7.27 29.09 -46.18
N ARG A 55 -8.23 28.69 -45.34
CA ARG A 55 -8.91 27.39 -45.46
C ARG A 55 -9.98 27.33 -46.56
N GLU A 56 -10.36 28.47 -47.14
CA GLU A 56 -11.51 28.61 -48.06
C GLU A 56 -11.13 29.14 -49.46
N GLY A 57 -9.83 29.11 -49.82
CA GLY A 57 -9.38 29.35 -51.20
C GLY A 57 -9.61 28.12 -52.11
N PRO A 58 -10.03 28.29 -53.39
CA PRO A 58 -10.35 27.17 -54.28
C PRO A 58 -9.12 26.35 -54.72
N ASP A 59 -7.95 26.97 -54.85
CA ASP A 59 -6.73 26.36 -55.40
C ASP A 59 -5.81 25.70 -54.35
N LYS A 60 -6.41 25.19 -53.26
CA LYS A 60 -5.74 24.69 -52.05
C LYS A 60 -4.64 23.62 -52.27
N TYR A 61 -4.61 22.98 -53.44
CA TYR A 61 -3.69 21.87 -53.74
C TYR A 61 -2.74 22.12 -54.93
N ALA A 62 -2.75 23.30 -55.53
CA ALA A 62 -2.00 23.60 -56.77
C ALA A 62 -0.46 23.53 -56.66
N GLY A 63 0.10 23.49 -55.44
CA GLY A 63 1.54 23.43 -55.17
C GLY A 63 2.09 22.08 -54.69
N TYR A 64 1.28 21.02 -54.61
CA TYR A 64 1.72 19.72 -54.09
C TYR A 64 2.04 18.74 -55.22
N ASN A 65 3.24 18.15 -55.19
CA ASN A 65 3.61 17.05 -56.11
C ASN A 65 2.87 15.75 -55.71
N THR A 66 1.94 15.30 -56.55
CA THR A 66 1.04 14.17 -56.26
C THR A 66 1.51 12.81 -56.78
N SER A 67 2.81 12.58 -56.93
CA SER A 67 3.36 11.29 -57.38
C SER A 67 4.70 10.98 -56.73
N ILE A 68 4.76 9.89 -55.98
CA ILE A 68 6.00 9.30 -55.44
C ILE A 68 6.68 8.52 -56.57
N ALA A 69 7.95 8.81 -56.83
CA ALA A 69 8.82 7.92 -57.61
C ALA A 69 9.46 6.90 -56.65
N VAL A 70 9.47 5.64 -57.07
CA VAL A 70 10.18 4.54 -56.38
C VAL A 70 11.28 4.07 -57.32
N ASP A 71 12.53 4.19 -56.88
CA ASP A 71 13.71 3.36 -57.19
C ASP A 71 15.00 4.15 -56.85
N GLY A 72 16.02 3.46 -56.32
CA GLY A 72 17.36 4.04 -56.08
C GLY A 72 17.96 3.77 -54.70
N ASP A 73 18.44 2.55 -54.47
CA ASP A 73 19.37 2.23 -53.38
C ASP A 73 20.80 2.70 -53.72
N GLU A 74 21.55 3.19 -52.75
CA GLU A 74 23.03 3.10 -52.71
C GLU A 74 23.51 3.14 -51.24
N GLU A 75 24.56 2.38 -50.91
CA GLU A 75 24.99 2.07 -49.53
C GLU A 75 26.08 3.05 -49.02
N MET A 76 26.17 3.28 -47.69
CA MET A 76 27.39 3.01 -46.87
C MET A 76 27.34 3.50 -45.40
N GLU A 77 27.69 2.58 -44.50
CA GLU A 77 28.47 2.67 -43.24
C GLU A 77 28.23 3.75 -42.14
N ASP A 78 27.76 3.24 -40.99
CA ASP A 78 28.17 3.49 -39.59
C ASP A 78 28.62 4.88 -39.07
N ALA A 79 27.81 5.43 -38.15
CA ALA A 79 28.28 6.27 -37.03
C ALA A 79 27.40 6.08 -35.77
N ASP A 80 28.02 5.70 -34.64
CA ASP A 80 27.34 5.44 -33.35
C ASP A 80 27.20 6.69 -32.46
N GLY A 81 26.17 6.70 -31.60
CA GLY A 81 26.07 7.57 -30.41
C GLY A 81 24.93 8.59 -30.42
N GLY A 82 23.88 8.37 -29.59
CA GLY A 82 22.80 9.37 -29.46
C GLY A 82 21.70 9.20 -28.41
N HIS A 83 21.64 8.10 -27.63
CA HIS A 83 20.52 7.88 -26.71
C HIS A 83 20.46 8.91 -25.55
N ARG A 84 19.49 9.83 -25.64
CA ARG A 84 19.23 10.86 -24.61
C ARG A 84 18.65 10.25 -23.32
N LEU A 85 19.45 10.29 -22.25
CA LEU A 85 19.02 10.06 -20.88
C LEU A 85 18.42 11.34 -20.28
N VAL A 86 17.13 11.35 -19.97
CA VAL A 86 16.50 12.33 -19.08
C VAL A 86 15.69 11.56 -18.03
N GLY A 87 16.03 11.72 -16.75
CA GLY A 87 15.45 10.94 -15.66
C GLY A 87 14.12 11.53 -15.18
N GLN A 88 13.01 10.84 -15.44
CA GLN A 88 11.69 11.20 -14.89
C GLN A 88 11.61 10.82 -13.39
N TYR A 89 12.16 11.66 -12.52
CA TYR A 89 11.99 11.57 -11.06
C TYR A 89 10.75 12.34 -10.56
N THR A 90 9.64 12.16 -11.26
CA THR A 90 8.29 12.54 -10.81
C THR A 90 7.49 11.27 -10.58
N ALA A 91 6.76 11.20 -9.47
CA ALA A 91 5.80 10.13 -9.22
C ALA A 91 4.81 10.02 -10.41
N THR A 92 4.36 8.81 -10.75
CA THR A 92 3.40 8.65 -11.86
C THR A 92 2.11 9.41 -11.55
N LYS A 93 1.35 9.74 -12.59
CA LYS A 93 0.07 10.42 -12.39
C LYS A 93 -0.85 9.60 -11.47
N ASP A 94 -0.82 8.28 -11.60
CA ASP A 94 -1.52 7.33 -10.73
C ASP A 94 -1.04 7.44 -9.27
N GLN A 95 0.26 7.53 -9.00
CA GLN A 95 0.80 7.72 -7.65
C GLN A 95 0.44 9.08 -7.03
N ILE A 96 0.23 10.11 -7.86
CA ILE A 96 -0.23 11.43 -7.42
C ILE A 96 -1.74 11.41 -7.15
N ASP A 97 -2.52 10.77 -8.02
CA ASP A 97 -3.96 10.61 -7.87
C ASP A 97 -4.33 9.64 -6.73
N GLU A 98 -3.52 8.62 -6.44
CA GLU A 98 -3.63 7.72 -5.28
C GLU A 98 -3.31 8.45 -3.96
N LEU A 99 -2.42 9.46 -4.00
CA LEU A 99 -2.17 10.36 -2.86
C LEU A 99 -3.26 11.45 -2.71
N ALA A 100 -4.01 11.76 -3.76
CA ALA A 100 -5.10 12.73 -3.77
C ALA A 100 -6.45 12.12 -3.35
N HIS A 101 -6.74 10.89 -3.79
CA HIS A 101 -7.95 10.14 -3.46
C HIS A 101 -7.69 9.28 -2.21
N GLY A 102 -7.77 9.91 -1.03
CA GLY A 102 -7.37 9.36 0.27
C GLY A 102 -8.08 8.09 0.75
N ASN A 103 -7.80 6.96 0.11
CA ASN A 103 -8.09 5.59 0.55
C ASN A 103 -6.78 4.83 0.91
N GLY A 104 -5.65 5.54 0.99
CA GLY A 104 -4.34 4.98 1.31
C GLY A 104 -4.15 4.75 2.81
N VAL A 105 -4.47 3.52 3.24
CA VAL A 105 -3.97 2.85 4.46
C VAL A 105 -4.10 3.66 5.76
N GLU A 106 -5.20 3.45 6.49
CA GLU A 106 -5.13 3.39 7.95
C GLU A 106 -4.29 2.15 8.33
N GLU A 107 -3.40 2.28 9.32
CA GLU A 107 -2.61 1.14 9.82
C GLU A 107 -3.57 0.08 10.41
N GLU A 108 -3.37 -1.22 10.13
CA GLU A 108 -4.15 -2.27 10.82
C GLU A 108 -3.91 -2.15 12.33
N ASP A 109 -4.95 -1.78 13.08
CA ASP A 109 -4.88 -1.58 14.53
C ASP A 109 -4.25 -2.82 15.19
N ILE A 110 -3.24 -2.56 16.02
CA ILE A 110 -2.43 -3.53 16.76
C ILE A 110 -3.33 -4.44 17.64
N LEU A 111 -4.52 -3.97 18.04
CA LEU A 111 -5.55 -4.81 18.68
C LEU A 111 -6.09 -5.92 17.77
N THR A 112 -6.33 -5.65 16.48
CA THR A 112 -6.86 -6.65 15.53
C THR A 112 -5.83 -7.76 15.24
N GLY A 113 -4.53 -7.43 15.21
CA GLY A 113 -3.45 -8.40 15.19
C GLY A 113 -3.45 -9.31 16.43
N ARG A 114 -3.78 -8.74 17.60
CA ARG A 114 -3.94 -9.49 18.86
C ARG A 114 -5.14 -10.43 18.86
N GLU A 115 -6.25 -10.06 18.21
CA GLU A 115 -7.41 -10.95 18.04
C GLU A 115 -7.08 -12.16 17.15
N LYS A 116 -6.39 -11.93 16.03
CA LYS A 116 -5.88 -13.00 15.15
C LYS A 116 -5.02 -13.99 15.94
N ALA A 117 -4.14 -13.50 16.83
CA ALA A 117 -3.32 -14.31 17.73
C ALA A 117 -4.07 -14.88 18.97
N GLY A 118 -5.37 -14.62 19.14
CA GLY A 118 -6.17 -15.05 20.28
C GLY A 118 -6.59 -16.53 20.25
N ARG A 119 -6.55 -17.17 19.08
CA ARG A 119 -7.02 -18.55 18.86
C ARG A 119 -6.06 -19.58 19.45
N ILE A 120 -6.61 -20.55 20.18
CA ILE A 120 -5.84 -21.58 20.89
C ILE A 120 -5.07 -22.49 19.91
N ALA A 121 -5.68 -22.83 18.76
CA ALA A 121 -5.08 -23.72 17.76
C ALA A 121 -3.75 -23.20 17.18
N ASP A 122 -3.60 -21.88 17.03
CA ASP A 122 -2.39 -21.28 16.46
C ASP A 122 -1.21 -21.33 17.45
N ARG A 123 -1.52 -21.34 18.77
CA ARG A 123 -0.56 -21.48 19.88
C ARG A 123 -0.18 -22.93 20.19
N GLU A 124 -0.75 -23.92 19.50
CA GLU A 124 -0.43 -25.33 19.72
C GLU A 124 0.84 -25.76 18.97
N THR A 125 1.65 -26.59 19.62
CA THR A 125 2.87 -27.20 19.05
C THR A 125 2.51 -28.21 17.96
N ASP A 126 3.44 -28.54 17.06
CA ASP A 126 3.17 -29.48 15.96
C ASP A 126 2.80 -30.89 16.45
N TYR A 127 3.28 -31.29 17.64
CA TYR A 127 2.84 -32.53 18.28
C TYR A 127 1.34 -32.51 18.67
N GLN A 128 0.84 -31.34 19.09
CA GLN A 128 -0.59 -31.13 19.38
C GLN A 128 -1.39 -30.99 18.08
N LYS A 129 -0.90 -30.23 17.09
CA LYS A 129 -1.55 -30.05 15.77
C LYS A 129 -1.74 -31.37 14.99
N ARG A 130 -0.90 -32.39 15.23
CA ARG A 130 -1.12 -33.77 14.73
C ARG A 130 -2.49 -34.38 15.11
N ARG A 131 -3.20 -33.85 16.12
CA ARG A 131 -4.57 -34.28 16.48
C ARG A 131 -5.66 -33.78 15.52
N PHE A 132 -5.35 -32.79 14.67
CA PHE A 132 -6.25 -32.30 13.62
C PHE A 132 -5.90 -32.92 12.26
N ASN A 133 -4.61 -33.12 11.97
CA ASN A 133 -4.16 -33.81 10.76
C ASN A 133 -4.54 -35.30 10.78
N ARG A 134 -4.64 -35.91 11.97
CA ARG A 134 -5.47 -37.10 12.18
C ARG A 134 -6.90 -36.63 12.30
N GLY A 135 -7.69 -36.84 11.24
CA GLY A 135 -9.10 -36.44 11.19
C GLY A 135 -9.96 -37.05 12.32
N PRO A 136 -11.21 -36.56 12.51
CA PRO A 136 -12.09 -37.05 13.57
C PRO A 136 -12.29 -38.57 13.48
N LEU A 137 -12.36 -39.24 14.65
CA LEU A 137 -12.68 -40.67 14.73
C LEU A 137 -14.19 -40.91 14.50
N THR A 138 -14.60 -40.67 13.26
CA THR A 138 -15.91 -40.94 12.69
C THR A 138 -15.67 -41.49 11.26
N PRO A 139 -16.21 -42.65 10.85
CA PRO A 139 -17.29 -43.43 11.48
C PRO A 139 -16.96 -43.97 12.88
N THR A 140 -17.96 -43.93 13.75
CA THR A 140 -17.87 -44.51 15.09
C THR A 140 -17.75 -46.03 15.00
N ARG A 141 -16.92 -46.61 15.86
CA ARG A 141 -16.83 -48.06 16.10
C ARG A 141 -18.23 -48.65 16.29
N ALA A 142 -18.59 -49.65 15.49
CA ALA A 142 -19.84 -50.38 15.67
C ALA A 142 -19.90 -51.02 17.07
N ASP A 143 -20.94 -50.69 17.84
CA ASP A 143 -21.21 -51.23 19.17
C ASP A 143 -22.20 -52.41 19.05
N PRO A 144 -21.79 -53.66 19.39
CA PRO A 144 -22.67 -54.83 19.29
C PRO A 144 -23.86 -54.85 20.25
N PHE A 145 -23.96 -53.91 21.21
CA PHE A 145 -24.95 -53.95 22.30
C PHE A 145 -25.88 -52.72 22.36
N ALA A 146 -25.80 -51.79 21.41
CA ALA A 146 -26.59 -50.56 21.37
C ALA A 146 -28.07 -50.78 20.94
N ALA A 147 -28.83 -51.54 21.73
CA ALA A 147 -30.24 -51.81 21.48
C ALA A 147 -31.15 -50.64 21.92
N ASN A 148 -31.21 -49.56 21.13
CA ASN A 148 -32.29 -48.58 21.18
C ASN A 148 -32.50 -47.88 19.83
N THR A 149 -33.72 -47.92 19.33
CA THR A 149 -34.10 -47.37 18.02
C THR A 149 -34.38 -45.86 18.13
N HIS A 150 -33.69 -45.02 17.36
CA HIS A 150 -34.21 -43.85 16.61
C HIS A 150 -33.05 -42.98 16.04
N ALA A 151 -33.33 -42.26 14.94
CA ALA A 151 -32.49 -41.26 14.25
C ALA A 151 -31.23 -41.75 13.50
N ASN A 152 -31.36 -41.83 12.17
CA ASN A 152 -30.33 -41.96 11.12
C ASN A 152 -28.85 -41.79 11.52
N VAL A 153 -28.10 -42.91 11.46
CA VAL A 153 -26.64 -42.95 11.25
C VAL A 153 -26.35 -44.08 10.24
N GLU A 154 -25.41 -43.87 9.32
CA GLU A 154 -25.07 -44.82 8.25
C GLU A 154 -24.39 -46.09 8.78
N THR A 155 -24.65 -47.24 8.14
CA THR A 155 -24.37 -48.58 8.69
C THR A 155 -23.04 -49.20 8.24
N ASP A 156 -22.04 -48.40 7.86
CA ASP A 156 -20.69 -48.87 7.47
C ASP A 156 -19.59 -48.33 8.40
N GLY A 157 -19.17 -49.17 9.35
CA GLY A 157 -18.07 -48.89 10.29
C GLY A 157 -16.88 -49.84 10.08
N GLN A 158 -15.70 -49.27 9.76
CA GLN A 158 -14.48 -50.04 9.49
C GLN A 158 -14.07 -50.93 10.66
N THR A 159 -13.61 -52.15 10.37
CA THR A 159 -13.26 -53.13 11.40
C THR A 159 -11.88 -52.84 12.02
N TYR A 160 -11.71 -53.26 13.28
CA TYR A 160 -10.45 -53.12 14.01
C TYR A 160 -9.22 -53.69 13.26
N ARG A 161 -9.43 -54.73 12.43
CA ARG A 161 -8.37 -55.36 11.63
C ARG A 161 -7.88 -54.44 10.51
N GLU A 162 -8.78 -53.73 9.84
CA GLU A 162 -8.45 -52.80 8.76
C GLU A 162 -7.75 -51.55 9.31
N ILE A 163 -8.20 -51.05 10.47
CA ILE A 163 -7.56 -49.92 11.16
C ILE A 163 -6.12 -50.26 11.58
N MET A 164 -5.87 -51.50 12.02
CA MET A 164 -4.51 -51.97 12.32
C MET A 164 -3.66 -52.11 11.05
N ALA A 165 -4.18 -52.74 9.99
CA ALA A 165 -3.46 -52.89 8.72
C ALA A 165 -3.12 -51.52 8.09
N ARG A 166 -4.02 -50.55 8.17
CA ARG A 166 -3.80 -49.17 7.68
C ARG A 166 -2.70 -48.46 8.47
N ARG A 167 -2.65 -48.65 9.79
CA ARG A 167 -1.59 -48.13 10.66
C ARG A 167 -0.24 -48.83 10.46
N GLU A 168 -0.24 -50.09 10.02
CA GLU A 168 0.98 -50.79 9.61
C GLU A 168 1.48 -50.26 8.26
N LEU A 169 0.59 -50.05 7.28
CA LEU A 169 0.90 -49.38 6.00
C LEU A 169 1.49 -47.97 6.18
N GLU A 170 0.83 -47.09 6.95
CA GLU A 170 1.35 -45.73 7.26
C GLU A 170 2.78 -45.77 7.82
N LYS A 171 3.10 -46.81 8.61
CA LYS A 171 4.40 -47.01 9.25
C LYS A 171 5.45 -47.61 8.31
N GLU A 172 5.02 -48.40 7.31
CA GLU A 172 5.89 -48.83 6.21
C GLU A 172 6.15 -47.69 5.23
N GLU A 173 5.15 -46.85 4.92
CA GLU A 173 5.31 -45.64 4.10
C GLU A 173 6.30 -44.64 4.73
N GLU A 174 6.18 -44.31 6.03
CA GLU A 174 7.18 -43.49 6.73
C GLU A 174 8.59 -44.12 6.69
N ARG A 175 8.69 -45.46 6.73
CA ARG A 175 9.98 -46.17 6.64
C ARG A 175 10.55 -46.13 5.23
N VAL A 176 9.73 -46.33 4.22
CA VAL A 176 10.13 -46.30 2.79
C VAL A 176 10.55 -44.89 2.40
N GLN A 177 9.82 -43.85 2.81
CA GLN A 177 10.24 -42.46 2.59
C GLN A 177 11.60 -42.17 3.24
N LYS A 178 11.86 -42.64 4.47
CA LYS A 178 13.18 -42.50 5.11
C LYS A 178 14.28 -43.25 4.36
N LEU A 179 14.03 -44.46 3.88
CA LEU A 179 15.00 -45.22 3.09
C LEU A 179 15.27 -44.59 1.71
N ILE A 180 14.26 -43.97 1.09
CA ILE A 180 14.43 -43.18 -0.14
C ILE A 180 15.27 -41.94 0.14
N ALA A 181 14.96 -41.20 1.22
CA ALA A 181 15.74 -40.02 1.62
C ALA A 181 17.20 -40.37 1.99
N GLU A 182 17.44 -41.49 2.69
CA GLU A 182 18.80 -41.97 2.97
C GLU A 182 19.54 -42.41 1.70
N LYS A 183 18.87 -43.03 0.72
CA LYS A 183 19.48 -43.36 -0.58
C LYS A 183 19.83 -42.10 -1.38
N GLN A 184 18.92 -41.13 -1.44
CA GLN A 184 19.15 -39.83 -2.08
C GLN A 184 20.32 -39.09 -1.41
N ALA A 185 20.40 -39.10 -0.08
CA ALA A 185 21.50 -38.52 0.68
C ALA A 185 22.85 -39.26 0.51
N ARG A 186 22.86 -40.50 0.02
CA ARG A 186 24.08 -41.26 -0.32
C ARG A 186 24.49 -41.18 -1.79
N GLY A 187 23.69 -40.53 -2.65
CA GLY A 187 24.06 -40.20 -4.03
C GLY A 187 23.99 -41.36 -5.05
N GLU A 188 23.42 -42.52 -4.71
CA GLU A 188 23.28 -43.67 -5.61
C GLU A 188 22.16 -43.48 -6.65
N ASN A 189 22.26 -42.47 -7.51
CA ASN A 189 21.33 -42.19 -8.60
C ASN A 189 21.70 -42.95 -9.89
N GLY A 190 21.59 -44.28 -9.85
CA GLY A 190 21.65 -45.14 -11.04
C GLY A 190 20.26 -45.39 -11.62
N VAL A 191 20.01 -44.98 -12.86
CA VAL A 191 18.73 -45.28 -13.56
C VAL A 191 18.78 -46.70 -14.12
N THR A 192 17.89 -47.56 -13.64
CA THR A 192 17.52 -48.81 -14.32
C THR A 192 16.13 -48.65 -14.92
N GLU A 193 16.04 -48.79 -16.24
CA GLU A 193 14.76 -48.80 -16.96
C GLU A 193 13.91 -50.02 -16.56
N HIS A 194 12.59 -49.85 -16.55
CA HIS A 194 11.66 -50.97 -16.50
C HIS A 194 10.68 -50.86 -17.67
N GLU A 195 10.80 -51.79 -18.61
CA GLU A 195 9.92 -51.91 -19.77
C GLU A 195 8.49 -52.27 -19.37
N ALA A 196 7.51 -51.83 -20.17
CA ALA A 196 6.10 -52.11 -19.94
C ALA A 196 5.68 -53.48 -20.52
N THR A 197 5.73 -54.53 -19.71
CA THR A 197 5.38 -55.91 -20.11
C THR A 197 3.95 -56.31 -19.76
N LEU A 198 2.98 -55.74 -20.49
CA LEU A 198 1.63 -56.32 -20.61
C LEU A 198 1.37 -56.80 -22.05
N LYS A 199 1.60 -58.10 -22.28
CA LYS A 199 0.95 -58.87 -23.34
C LYS A 199 0.84 -60.34 -22.95
N LEU A 200 -0.27 -60.94 -23.31
CA LEU A 200 -0.64 -62.32 -23.01
C LEU A 200 -0.21 -63.24 -24.16
N GLU A 201 0.24 -64.45 -23.82
CA GLU A 201 -0.18 -65.77 -24.34
C GLU A 201 0.82 -66.79 -23.74
N ASP A 202 0.39 -67.95 -23.22
CA ASP A 202 -0.06 -69.06 -24.06
C ASP A 202 -1.17 -69.94 -23.42
N LYS A 203 -1.49 -71.05 -24.09
CA LYS A 203 -2.68 -71.89 -23.86
C LYS A 203 -2.45 -73.07 -22.90
N GLU A 204 -3.54 -73.81 -22.70
CA GLU A 204 -3.74 -75.02 -21.88
C GLU A 204 -4.18 -74.78 -20.41
N ASN A 205 -5.12 -75.55 -19.83
CA ASN A 205 -5.73 -76.81 -20.31
C ASN A 205 -7.27 -76.80 -20.30
N ALA A 206 -7.87 -77.81 -20.94
CA ALA A 206 -9.31 -77.91 -21.17
C ALA A 206 -10.10 -78.59 -20.02
N GLU A 207 -11.42 -78.47 -20.09
CA GLU A 207 -12.45 -79.39 -19.57
C GLU A 207 -12.25 -80.08 -18.19
N ALA A 208 -12.85 -79.50 -17.14
CA ALA A 208 -13.73 -80.25 -16.22
C ALA A 208 -14.58 -79.27 -15.40
N GLY A 209 -15.84 -79.64 -15.10
CA GLY A 209 -16.72 -78.88 -14.21
C GLY A 209 -17.11 -79.65 -12.95
N SER A 210 -18.12 -79.12 -12.26
CA SER A 210 -18.93 -79.73 -11.17
C SER A 210 -18.50 -79.58 -9.70
N THR A 211 -19.55 -79.41 -8.87
CA THR A 211 -19.70 -79.77 -7.43
C THR A 211 -18.83 -79.16 -6.32
N VAL A 212 -19.43 -78.19 -5.61
CA VAL A 212 -20.02 -78.36 -4.25
C VAL A 212 -19.14 -78.90 -3.09
N SER A 213 -19.06 -78.08 -2.02
CA SER A 213 -19.01 -78.40 -0.57
C SER A 213 -17.69 -78.64 0.22
N VAL A 214 -17.64 -77.96 1.38
CA VAL A 214 -17.28 -78.46 2.74
C VAL A 214 -15.82 -78.92 3.06
N ALA A 215 -15.04 -77.94 3.54
CA ALA A 215 -14.38 -77.90 4.88
C ALA A 215 -13.22 -78.86 5.33
N THR A 216 -12.50 -78.34 6.34
CA THR A 216 -11.57 -78.99 7.33
C THR A 216 -10.09 -79.22 6.96
N GLY A 217 -9.18 -79.12 7.96
CA GLY A 217 -8.33 -80.30 8.17
C GLY A 217 -6.85 -80.31 8.66
N ARG A 218 -6.22 -79.28 9.26
CA ARG A 218 -5.01 -79.39 10.15
C ARG A 218 -3.64 -79.97 9.65
N LYS A 219 -2.60 -79.13 9.76
CA LYS A 219 -1.22 -79.34 10.34
C LYS A 219 -0.64 -80.77 10.59
N ARG A 220 0.65 -81.00 10.21
CA ARG A 220 1.75 -81.45 11.13
C ARG A 220 3.21 -81.50 10.56
N LYS A 221 4.09 -80.59 11.05
CA LYS A 221 5.34 -80.76 11.88
C LYS A 221 6.47 -81.80 11.57
N GLN A 222 7.73 -81.36 11.86
CA GLN A 222 8.92 -82.07 12.45
C GLN A 222 9.94 -82.78 11.49
N ARG A 223 11.22 -83.16 11.81
CA ARG A 223 12.04 -83.25 13.08
C ARG A 223 13.60 -83.40 12.82
N TRP A 224 14.47 -83.09 13.81
CA TRP A 224 15.67 -83.85 14.35
C TRP A 224 16.92 -82.98 14.75
N ASP A 225 17.21 -82.85 16.05
CA ASP A 225 18.31 -83.45 16.90
C ASP A 225 19.80 -83.46 16.37
N VAL A 226 20.94 -83.52 17.12
CA VAL A 226 21.26 -83.74 18.57
C VAL A 226 22.72 -83.29 18.97
N SER A 227 23.07 -83.29 20.29
CA SER A 227 24.33 -83.03 21.10
C SER A 227 25.77 -83.03 20.49
N GLY A 228 26.86 -82.51 21.12
CA GLY A 228 27.09 -81.98 22.49
C GLY A 228 28.57 -81.57 22.80
N GLU A 229 28.92 -81.25 24.06
CA GLU A 229 30.16 -80.58 24.55
C GLU A 229 31.20 -81.54 25.23
N PRO A 230 32.29 -81.06 25.88
CA PRO A 230 32.27 -80.99 27.37
C PRO A 230 33.19 -79.96 28.11
N THR A 231 33.02 -79.96 29.45
CA THR A 231 33.81 -79.39 30.59
C THR A 231 33.59 -77.91 30.99
N GLU A 232 33.43 -77.50 32.26
CA GLU A 232 33.21 -78.11 33.61
C GLU A 232 32.92 -76.93 34.59
N ASP A 233 32.37 -77.00 35.82
CA ASP A 233 31.26 -77.71 36.50
C ASP A 233 31.09 -76.99 37.89
N VAL A 234 30.12 -77.10 38.82
CA VAL A 234 28.83 -77.82 39.07
C VAL A 234 28.01 -76.91 40.07
N SER A 235 26.69 -77.01 40.32
CA SER A 235 26.09 -77.83 41.39
C SER A 235 24.54 -77.67 41.56
N GLU A 236 23.93 -78.72 42.15
CA GLU A 236 22.77 -78.79 43.07
C GLU A 236 21.38 -78.11 42.80
N ALA A 237 20.37 -78.62 43.52
CA ALA A 237 18.90 -78.47 43.32
C ALA A 237 18.17 -78.81 44.67
N PRO A 238 16.85 -79.16 44.79
CA PRO A 238 15.69 -79.11 43.86
C PRO A 238 14.35 -78.58 44.51
N GLN A 239 13.21 -78.80 43.80
CA GLN A 239 11.78 -78.89 44.24
C GLN A 239 10.76 -77.78 43.84
N PRO A 240 9.44 -78.10 43.71
CA PRO A 240 8.47 -77.30 42.92
C PRO A 240 7.12 -76.92 43.62
N SER A 241 6.30 -76.06 42.99
CA SER A 241 4.83 -76.03 43.16
C SER A 241 4.10 -75.26 42.03
N GLU A 242 2.76 -75.25 42.00
CA GLU A 242 1.94 -75.04 40.80
C GLU A 242 1.00 -73.80 40.78
N THR A 243 0.93 -73.12 39.63
CA THR A 243 -0.25 -72.51 38.95
C THR A 243 -1.28 -71.63 39.71
N LYS A 244 -1.61 -70.43 39.15
CA LYS A 244 -2.97 -70.04 38.65
C LYS A 244 -3.21 -68.52 38.48
N ALA A 245 -2.98 -68.07 37.24
CA ALA A 245 -3.86 -67.30 36.34
C ALA A 245 -5.13 -66.52 36.83
N LYS A 246 -5.48 -65.47 36.04
CA LYS A 246 -6.76 -64.70 35.95
C LYS A 246 -6.91 -63.56 36.99
N ARG A 247 -7.67 -62.48 36.76
CA ARG A 247 -8.66 -62.16 35.68
C ARG A 247 -8.79 -60.64 35.43
N SER A 248 -9.49 -60.26 34.36
CA SER A 248 -10.02 -58.89 34.16
C SER A 248 -10.98 -58.46 35.29
N ARG A 249 -11.06 -57.15 35.57
CA ARG A 249 -12.02 -56.54 36.51
C ARG A 249 -12.40 -55.11 36.10
N TRP A 250 -13.11 -54.96 34.99
CA TRP A 250 -13.90 -53.75 34.68
C TRP A 250 -15.34 -54.00 34.20
N ASP A 251 -15.77 -55.27 34.13
CA ASP A 251 -17.18 -55.65 34.00
C ASP A 251 -17.66 -56.34 35.29
N GLN A 252 -18.44 -55.63 36.11
CA GLN A 252 -19.54 -56.17 36.94
C GLN A 252 -20.17 -55.06 37.81
N THR A 253 -21.40 -54.69 37.49
CA THR A 253 -22.28 -53.83 38.30
C THR A 253 -23.03 -54.64 39.36
N PRO A 254 -22.97 -54.28 40.66
CA PRO A 254 -23.86 -54.83 41.68
C PRO A 254 -25.20 -54.08 41.74
N ALA A 255 -26.30 -54.81 41.89
CA ALA A 255 -27.62 -54.29 42.25
C ALA A 255 -27.75 -54.10 43.80
N PRO A 256 -28.80 -53.43 44.32
CA PRO A 256 -28.73 -52.74 45.63
C PRO A 256 -29.36 -53.46 46.84
N ALA A 257 -29.19 -52.80 48.02
CA ALA A 257 -29.82 -53.04 49.33
C ALA A 257 -29.28 -54.24 50.15
N VAL A 258 -29.39 -54.30 51.50
CA VAL A 258 -30.03 -53.43 52.53
C VAL A 258 -29.03 -53.20 53.73
N PRO A 259 -29.36 -52.63 54.94
CA PRO A 259 -28.35 -51.91 55.76
C PRO A 259 -27.83 -52.63 57.03
N GLY A 260 -26.65 -52.18 57.51
CA GLY A 260 -26.16 -52.39 58.90
C GLY A 260 -24.62 -52.44 59.04
N THR A 261 -24.07 -51.64 59.97
CA THR A 261 -22.88 -51.87 60.84
C THR A 261 -21.73 -52.83 60.39
N THR A 262 -20.43 -52.49 60.44
CA THR A 262 -19.69 -51.28 60.88
C THR A 262 -18.22 -51.30 60.37
N GLU A 263 -17.46 -50.23 60.66
CA GLU A 263 -15.98 -50.17 60.79
C GLU A 263 -15.02 -49.98 59.56
N GLU A 264 -14.31 -48.84 59.65
CA GLU A 264 -12.86 -48.60 59.40
C GLU A 264 -12.25 -48.45 57.98
N ALA A 265 -11.91 -47.18 57.70
CA ALA A 265 -10.61 -46.74 57.14
C ALA A 265 -10.37 -46.81 55.59
N PRO A 266 -9.36 -46.09 55.04
CA PRO A 266 -9.69 -44.80 54.45
C PRO A 266 -9.23 -44.59 52.99
N LYS A 267 -9.99 -43.80 52.22
CA LYS A 267 -9.68 -43.43 50.82
C LYS A 267 -9.23 -41.97 50.71
N ARG A 268 -8.13 -41.70 49.98
CA ARG A 268 -7.82 -40.35 49.46
C ARG A 268 -8.50 -40.13 48.10
N ARG A 269 -9.04 -38.92 47.89
CA ARG A 269 -9.70 -38.49 46.64
C ARG A 269 -8.89 -37.35 45.97
N SER A 270 -9.23 -37.03 44.73
CA SER A 270 -8.64 -35.90 43.98
C SER A 270 -8.89 -34.55 44.67
N ARG A 271 -8.05 -33.56 44.34
CA ARG A 271 -7.89 -32.28 45.06
C ARG A 271 -8.12 -31.06 44.15
N TRP A 272 -9.19 -31.10 43.36
CA TRP A 272 -9.61 -30.04 42.43
C TRP A 272 -11.13 -29.88 42.44
N ASP A 273 -11.70 -29.57 43.61
CA ASP A 273 -13.07 -29.05 43.77
C ASP A 273 -13.25 -28.57 45.23
N GLN A 274 -13.14 -27.26 45.48
CA GLN A 274 -13.79 -26.51 46.58
C GLN A 274 -13.38 -25.03 46.58
N ALA A 275 -14.38 -24.15 46.42
CA ALA A 275 -14.44 -22.87 47.13
C ALA A 275 -15.21 -23.13 48.46
N PRO A 276 -15.15 -22.26 49.50
CA PRO A 276 -15.90 -21.00 49.43
C PRO A 276 -15.38 -19.82 50.31
N ALA A 277 -16.14 -18.73 50.22
CA ALA A 277 -16.45 -17.75 51.28
C ALA A 277 -15.42 -16.67 51.70
N ILE A 278 -15.93 -15.43 51.71
CA ILE A 278 -15.35 -14.23 52.34
C ILE A 278 -16.13 -13.97 53.64
N ALA A 279 -15.46 -13.45 54.67
CA ALA A 279 -16.10 -12.87 55.86
C ALA A 279 -15.37 -11.60 56.33
N ALA A 280 -16.06 -10.74 57.07
CA ALA A 280 -15.58 -9.43 57.57
C ALA A 280 -14.64 -9.59 58.81
N ALA A 281 -14.02 -8.54 59.39
CA ALA A 281 -14.29 -7.10 59.33
C ALA A 281 -13.06 -6.21 59.69
N THR A 282 -13.18 -4.90 59.44
CA THR A 282 -12.33 -3.80 59.97
C THR A 282 -12.73 -3.40 61.40
N PRO A 283 -11.81 -2.93 62.27
CA PRO A 283 -11.55 -1.48 62.44
C PRO A 283 -10.04 -1.12 62.65
N VAL A 284 -9.53 0.01 62.17
CA VAL A 284 -9.50 1.36 62.80
C VAL A 284 -8.86 1.41 64.21
N GLY A 285 -7.72 2.09 64.32
CA GLY A 285 -7.00 2.43 65.57
C GLY A 285 -5.82 3.37 65.27
N ASN A 286 -5.43 4.25 66.19
CA ASN A 286 -4.53 5.39 65.91
C ASN A 286 -3.50 5.64 67.03
N GLN A 287 -2.56 6.56 66.78
CA GLN A 287 -1.59 7.19 67.69
C GLN A 287 -0.38 6.34 68.09
N GLY A 288 0.79 6.93 67.82
CA GLY A 288 2.11 6.35 67.99
C GLY A 288 2.78 6.58 69.35
N LEU A 289 4.07 6.24 69.38
CA LEU A 289 5.03 6.59 70.41
C LEU A 289 6.44 6.54 69.82
N ALA A 290 7.39 7.24 70.43
CA ALA A 290 8.75 7.43 69.89
C ALA A 290 9.84 6.97 70.88
N THR A 291 10.99 6.59 70.35
CA THR A 291 12.24 6.28 71.09
C THR A 291 13.46 6.77 70.28
N PRO A 292 14.61 7.06 70.94
CA PRO A 292 15.40 8.24 70.57
C PRO A 292 16.69 8.00 69.76
N MET A 293 17.18 9.07 69.13
CA MET A 293 18.53 9.16 68.55
C MET A 293 19.62 9.19 69.63
N HIS A 294 20.81 8.65 69.31
CA HIS A 294 22.02 8.72 70.13
C HIS A 294 23.01 9.77 69.57
N PRO A 295 23.64 10.63 70.39
CA PRO A 295 24.41 11.78 69.91
C PRO A 295 25.88 11.45 69.61
N SER A 296 26.18 10.97 68.40
CA SER A 296 27.56 10.76 67.92
C SER A 296 27.81 11.18 66.46
N GLN A 297 26.96 12.04 65.89
CA GLN A 297 27.12 12.62 64.55
C GLN A 297 26.85 14.13 64.55
N ALA A 298 27.90 14.95 64.78
CA ALA A 298 27.85 16.40 64.61
C ALA A 298 29.25 17.00 64.37
N GLY A 299 29.52 17.42 63.12
CA GLY A 299 30.75 18.12 62.71
C GLY A 299 31.98 17.20 62.52
N VAL A 300 33.02 17.55 61.74
CA VAL A 300 33.39 18.74 60.90
C VAL A 300 34.50 18.26 59.92
N PRO A 301 34.81 18.86 58.73
CA PRO A 301 34.05 19.62 57.73
C PRO A 301 34.01 18.94 56.33
N MET A 302 33.52 19.64 55.29
CA MET A 302 33.59 19.26 53.86
C MET A 302 34.35 20.32 53.03
N ILE A 303 35.52 19.98 52.48
CA ILE A 303 36.20 20.67 51.34
C ILE A 303 37.11 19.64 50.59
N PRO A 304 37.58 19.85 49.34
CA PRO A 304 36.83 19.40 48.17
C PRO A 304 37.56 18.42 47.23
N THR A 305 36.78 17.85 46.32
CA THR A 305 37.10 17.18 45.03
C THR A 305 38.55 17.22 44.50
N SER A 306 39.13 16.04 44.23
CA SER A 306 39.99 15.80 43.05
C SER A 306 40.08 14.31 42.70
N PHE A 307 40.32 14.02 41.41
CA PHE A 307 40.56 12.71 40.76
C PHE A 307 39.52 11.56 40.88
N GLY A 308 38.98 11.18 39.71
CA GLY A 308 38.69 9.78 39.36
C GLY A 308 37.30 9.21 39.70
N THR A 309 36.33 9.34 38.79
CA THR A 309 35.00 8.71 38.91
C THR A 309 34.92 7.30 38.30
N ASP A 310 35.96 6.47 38.50
CA ASP A 310 36.02 5.10 37.96
C ASP A 310 35.89 4.02 39.05
N ILE A 311 34.65 3.77 39.46
CA ILE A 311 34.30 2.68 40.39
C ILE A 311 34.66 1.30 39.79
N SER A 312 34.81 1.20 38.46
CA SER A 312 35.14 -0.05 37.78
C SER A 312 36.55 -0.58 38.08
N GLY A 313 37.51 0.29 38.44
CA GLY A 313 38.91 -0.12 38.64
C GLY A 313 39.16 -0.96 39.90
N ARG A 314 38.19 -1.06 40.82
CA ARG A 314 38.40 -1.65 42.16
C ARG A 314 38.28 -3.18 42.22
N ASN A 315 37.79 -3.81 41.16
CA ASN A 315 37.53 -5.26 41.06
C ASN A 315 38.00 -5.83 39.69
N ALA A 316 39.04 -5.25 39.10
CA ALA A 316 39.68 -5.84 37.92
C ALA A 316 40.39 -7.17 38.29
N PRO A 317 40.39 -8.18 37.41
CA PRO A 317 41.23 -9.36 37.62
C PRO A 317 42.70 -9.00 37.45
N LEU A 318 43.54 -9.43 38.40
CA LEU A 318 45.01 -9.40 38.25
C LEU A 318 45.44 -10.36 37.14
N SER A 319 46.50 -10.02 36.44
CA SER A 319 47.19 -10.91 35.50
C SER A 319 48.12 -11.90 36.22
N ASP A 320 48.46 -13.00 35.57
CA ASP A 320 49.36 -14.01 36.13
C ASP A 320 50.77 -13.43 36.40
N GLU A 321 51.24 -12.50 35.56
CA GLU A 321 52.50 -11.76 35.75
C GLU A 321 52.49 -10.86 37.00
N GLU A 322 51.34 -10.25 37.34
CA GLU A 322 51.17 -9.47 38.57
C GLU A 322 51.06 -10.37 39.80
N LEU A 323 50.50 -11.58 39.66
CA LEU A 323 50.39 -12.57 40.74
C LEU A 323 51.76 -13.18 41.10
N ASP A 324 52.57 -13.54 40.10
CA ASP A 324 53.92 -14.06 40.31
C ASP A 324 54.85 -13.02 40.95
N MET A 325 54.61 -11.72 40.75
CA MET A 325 55.31 -10.63 41.47
C MET A 325 54.84 -10.44 42.93
N MET A 326 53.67 -10.95 43.32
CA MET A 326 53.14 -10.85 44.69
C MET A 326 53.38 -12.11 45.54
N LEU A 327 53.73 -13.25 44.94
CA LEU A 327 53.92 -14.53 45.61
C LEU A 327 55.41 -14.81 45.91
N PRO A 328 55.81 -15.21 47.13
CA PRO A 328 57.22 -15.52 47.45
C PRO A 328 57.72 -16.72 46.65
N SER A 329 58.78 -16.54 45.86
CA SER A 329 59.21 -17.43 44.76
C SER A 329 59.64 -18.87 45.11
N GLU A 330 59.56 -19.29 46.38
CA GLU A 330 59.82 -20.66 46.81
C GLU A 330 58.73 -21.15 47.78
N GLY A 331 58.22 -22.36 47.57
CA GLY A 331 57.38 -23.07 48.54
C GLY A 331 55.90 -23.29 48.15
N TYR A 332 55.43 -22.78 47.00
CA TYR A 332 54.08 -23.03 46.51
C TYR A 332 54.06 -23.95 45.28
N LYS A 333 52.93 -24.65 45.08
CA LYS A 333 52.67 -25.49 43.90
C LYS A 333 51.27 -25.18 43.36
N ILE A 334 51.21 -24.74 42.11
CA ILE A 334 49.94 -24.52 41.39
C ILE A 334 49.25 -25.89 41.19
N LEU A 335 47.95 -25.94 41.43
CA LEU A 335 47.11 -27.12 41.24
C LEU A 335 46.28 -26.99 39.97
N GLU A 336 46.20 -28.06 39.18
CA GLU A 336 45.28 -28.13 38.05
C GLU A 336 43.83 -28.16 38.55
N PRO A 337 42.90 -27.36 37.96
CA PRO A 337 41.50 -27.41 38.32
C PRO A 337 40.85 -28.73 37.86
N PRO A 338 39.95 -29.33 38.65
CA PRO A 338 39.34 -30.60 38.29
C PRO A 338 38.49 -30.50 37.00
N PRO A 339 38.45 -31.58 36.19
CA PRO A 339 37.82 -31.54 34.87
C PRO A 339 36.33 -31.19 34.96
N GLY A 340 35.97 -30.05 34.35
CA GLY A 340 34.62 -29.48 34.38
C GLY A 340 34.50 -28.14 35.13
N TYR A 341 35.53 -27.68 35.85
CA TYR A 341 35.53 -26.36 36.47
C TYR A 341 35.74 -25.24 35.43
N ALA A 342 34.74 -24.37 35.25
CA ALA A 342 34.84 -23.15 34.46
C ALA A 342 34.71 -21.91 35.37
N PRO A 343 35.69 -20.98 35.38
CA PRO A 343 35.68 -19.82 36.26
C PRO A 343 34.56 -18.82 35.91
N ILE A 344 33.91 -18.26 36.93
CA ILE A 344 32.76 -17.35 36.78
C ILE A 344 33.25 -15.94 36.41
N ARG A 345 33.35 -15.66 35.11
CA ARG A 345 33.88 -14.39 34.55
C ARG A 345 32.99 -13.13 34.77
N THR A 346 31.96 -13.16 35.62
CA THR A 346 31.01 -12.05 35.81
C THR A 346 30.56 -11.84 37.28
N PRO A 347 31.46 -11.40 38.19
CA PRO A 347 31.11 -11.18 39.60
C PRO A 347 30.06 -10.07 39.80
N ALA A 348 30.17 -8.96 39.06
CA ALA A 348 29.33 -7.77 39.25
C ALA A 348 27.82 -8.02 39.12
N ARG A 349 27.41 -8.94 38.22
CA ARG A 349 25.98 -9.14 37.89
C ARG A 349 25.24 -10.09 38.84
N LYS A 350 25.95 -10.81 39.73
CA LYS A 350 25.32 -11.67 40.76
C LYS A 350 25.23 -11.01 42.14
N LEU A 351 26.05 -9.99 42.43
CA LEU A 351 25.97 -9.23 43.69
C LEU A 351 24.69 -8.39 43.82
N MET A 352 24.01 -8.06 42.71
CA MET A 352 22.67 -7.44 42.71
C MET A 352 21.52 -8.45 42.64
N ALA A 353 21.81 -9.76 42.64
CA ALA A 353 20.79 -10.82 42.53
C ALA A 353 20.45 -11.50 43.87
N THR A 354 21.10 -11.11 44.97
CA THR A 354 20.73 -11.52 46.34
C THR A 354 19.68 -10.56 46.92
N PRO A 355 18.45 -11.02 47.23
CA PRO A 355 17.42 -10.15 47.78
C PRO A 355 17.71 -9.82 49.26
N ALA A 356 18.35 -8.67 49.49
CA ALA A 356 18.48 -8.11 50.83
C ALA A 356 17.12 -7.54 51.31
N PRO A 357 16.55 -8.03 52.43
CA PRO A 357 15.23 -7.61 52.89
C PRO A 357 15.29 -6.23 53.57
N VAL A 358 15.08 -5.16 52.80
CA VAL A 358 14.88 -3.81 53.33
C VAL A 358 13.39 -3.58 53.63
N PRO A 359 12.99 -3.27 54.88
CA PRO A 359 11.58 -3.15 55.25
C PRO A 359 10.97 -1.82 54.79
N ALA A 360 10.28 -1.84 53.65
CA ALA A 360 9.51 -0.69 53.16
C ALA A 360 8.17 -0.56 53.90
N ALA A 361 8.10 0.35 54.88
CA ALA A 361 6.83 0.79 55.46
C ALA A 361 6.17 1.86 54.56
N GLY A 362 4.86 1.72 54.33
CA GLY A 362 4.06 2.66 53.52
C GLY A 362 3.93 2.25 52.05
N GLY A 363 2.89 1.46 51.74
CA GLY A 363 2.59 1.04 50.38
C GLY A 363 1.75 2.06 49.60
N VAL A 364 2.32 2.68 48.58
CA VAL A 364 1.62 3.30 47.45
C VAL A 364 2.34 2.87 46.17
N GLY A 365 1.60 2.49 45.13
CA GLY A 365 2.18 1.93 43.90
C GLY A 365 2.99 2.94 43.10
N GLY A 366 4.30 2.72 43.00
CA GLY A 366 5.16 3.42 42.04
C GLY A 366 5.02 2.85 40.63
N PHE A 367 5.11 3.71 39.61
CA PHE A 367 5.11 3.29 38.20
C PHE A 367 6.25 2.29 37.93
N MET A 368 5.93 1.15 37.32
CA MET A 368 6.93 0.44 36.52
C MET A 368 7.20 1.26 35.26
N MET A 369 8.44 1.74 35.09
CA MET A 369 8.91 2.06 33.76
C MET A 369 8.95 0.76 32.95
N GLN A 370 8.17 0.68 31.88
CA GLN A 370 8.50 -0.23 30.79
C GLN A 370 9.75 0.34 30.10
N GLU A 371 10.92 -0.15 30.49
CA GLU A 371 12.08 -0.10 29.60
C GLU A 371 11.67 -0.79 28.28
N PRO A 372 12.06 -0.25 27.11
CA PRO A 372 11.77 -0.90 25.83
C PRO A 372 12.38 -2.30 25.83
N GLU A 373 11.59 -3.32 25.45
CA GLU A 373 11.91 -4.73 25.64
C GLU A 373 13.27 -5.11 25.04
N SER A 374 14.31 -5.10 25.88
CA SER A 374 15.65 -5.50 25.50
C SER A 374 15.66 -7.01 25.28
N ALA A 375 15.77 -7.44 24.02
CA ALA A 375 15.53 -8.81 23.54
C ALA A 375 16.35 -9.93 24.25
N ARG A 376 17.33 -9.57 25.07
CA ARG A 376 18.20 -10.45 25.88
C ARG A 376 17.47 -11.27 26.97
N ALA A 377 16.14 -11.17 27.08
CA ALA A 377 15.33 -11.95 28.01
C ALA A 377 14.91 -13.34 27.49
N LEU A 378 14.96 -13.60 26.18
CA LEU A 378 14.65 -14.91 25.59
C LEU A 378 15.92 -15.74 25.36
N GLY A 379 15.84 -17.04 25.64
CA GLY A 379 17.02 -17.91 25.74
C GLY A 379 17.73 -18.20 24.42
N LYS A 380 19.07 -18.29 24.48
CA LYS A 380 19.97 -18.59 23.34
C LYS A 380 19.87 -17.63 22.15
N GLN A 381 20.20 -16.36 22.38
CA GLN A 381 20.60 -15.47 21.27
C GLN A 381 22.02 -15.78 20.80
N LEU A 382 22.22 -15.75 19.48
CA LEU A 382 23.54 -15.74 18.83
C LEU A 382 24.22 -14.37 19.05
N PRO A 383 25.56 -14.25 18.89
CA PRO A 383 26.24 -12.96 18.98
C PRO A 383 25.71 -11.95 17.95
N THR A 384 25.33 -10.75 18.40
CA THR A 384 24.99 -9.62 17.52
C THR A 384 26.22 -8.93 16.94
N GLU A 385 27.36 -9.07 17.63
CA GLU A 385 28.69 -8.65 17.18
C GLU A 385 29.32 -9.72 16.27
N ILE A 386 29.29 -9.49 14.95
CA ILE A 386 29.97 -10.37 13.96
C ILE A 386 31.24 -9.68 13.43
N PRO A 387 32.39 -10.37 13.35
CA PRO A 387 33.66 -9.80 12.89
C PRO A 387 33.58 -9.08 11.53
N GLY A 388 33.95 -7.79 11.53
CA GLY A 388 33.88 -6.90 10.36
C GLY A 388 32.46 -6.41 9.98
N VAL A 389 31.41 -6.88 10.68
CA VAL A 389 30.04 -6.42 10.48
C VAL A 389 29.73 -5.22 11.39
N GLY A 390 30.14 -5.29 12.65
CA GLY A 390 29.68 -4.40 13.73
C GLY A 390 28.47 -4.99 14.46
N ASP A 391 27.94 -4.27 15.44
CA ASP A 391 26.75 -4.71 16.18
C ASP A 391 25.49 -4.62 15.31
N LEU A 392 24.76 -5.74 15.18
CA LEU A 392 23.54 -5.86 14.41
C LEU A 392 22.30 -5.66 15.29
N GLN A 393 21.18 -5.22 14.69
CA GLN A 393 19.92 -5.08 15.45
C GLN A 393 19.41 -6.43 15.97
N PHE A 394 19.64 -7.49 15.19
CA PHE A 394 19.39 -8.89 15.53
C PHE A 394 20.19 -9.80 14.59
N PHE A 395 20.33 -11.08 14.97
CA PHE A 395 20.83 -12.15 14.10
C PHE A 395 19.94 -13.38 14.31
N LYS A 396 19.20 -13.80 13.29
CA LYS A 396 18.25 -14.92 13.37
C LYS A 396 19.01 -16.25 13.39
N PRO A 397 18.46 -17.33 13.98
CA PRO A 397 19.07 -18.66 13.88
C PRO A 397 19.15 -19.18 12.43
N GLU A 398 18.31 -18.64 11.55
CA GLU A 398 18.26 -18.93 10.12
C GLU A 398 19.41 -18.23 9.37
N ASP A 399 19.75 -16.99 9.76
CA ASP A 399 20.90 -16.26 9.20
C ASP A 399 22.22 -17.03 9.39
N MET A 400 22.33 -17.85 10.43
CA MET A 400 23.49 -18.72 10.67
C MET A 400 23.76 -19.70 9.51
N ALA A 401 22.72 -20.14 8.80
CA ALA A 401 22.86 -21.09 7.69
C ALA A 401 23.54 -20.46 6.46
N TYR A 402 23.31 -19.17 6.21
CA TYR A 402 23.85 -18.45 5.06
C TYR A 402 25.10 -17.64 5.41
N PHE A 403 25.13 -17.02 6.58
CA PHE A 403 26.19 -16.12 7.03
C PHE A 403 27.20 -16.76 7.99
N GLY A 404 27.08 -18.06 8.31
CA GLY A 404 28.00 -18.79 9.20
C GLY A 404 29.49 -18.69 8.80
N LYS A 405 29.78 -18.60 7.49
CA LYS A 405 31.12 -18.30 6.92
C LYS A 405 31.76 -16.99 7.41
N LEU A 406 31.00 -16.12 8.09
CA LEU A 406 31.47 -14.87 8.71
C LEU A 406 31.82 -15.01 10.20
N MET A 407 31.36 -16.08 10.86
CA MET A 407 31.70 -16.40 12.25
C MET A 407 32.94 -17.29 12.36
N GLU A 408 33.31 -17.98 11.28
CA GLU A 408 34.58 -18.69 11.14
C GLU A 408 35.74 -17.68 10.99
N GLY A 409 36.41 -17.38 12.12
CA GLY A 409 37.52 -16.42 12.21
C GLY A 409 38.83 -16.88 11.56
N GLY A 410 38.80 -17.30 10.30
CA GLY A 410 40.00 -17.56 9.49
C GLY A 410 40.58 -16.26 8.92
N ASP A 411 41.91 -16.10 9.03
CA ASP A 411 42.67 -14.89 8.67
C ASP A 411 42.37 -14.36 7.26
N GLU A 412 42.19 -13.04 7.13
CA GLU A 412 41.93 -12.40 5.82
C GLU A 412 43.17 -12.33 4.91
N SER A 413 44.36 -12.67 5.44
CA SER A 413 45.65 -12.63 4.75
C SER A 413 46.01 -13.94 4.03
N THR A 414 45.38 -15.06 4.38
CA THR A 414 45.66 -16.40 3.81
C THR A 414 44.58 -16.89 2.84
N MET A 415 43.45 -16.18 2.78
CA MET A 415 42.28 -16.46 1.94
C MET A 415 42.51 -16.10 0.46
N SER A 416 41.83 -16.76 -0.47
CA SER A 416 41.87 -16.35 -1.88
C SER A 416 41.11 -15.04 -2.13
N VAL A 417 41.46 -14.36 -3.23
CA VAL A 417 40.81 -13.09 -3.65
C VAL A 417 39.31 -13.27 -3.90
N GLU A 418 38.87 -14.46 -4.32
CA GLU A 418 37.45 -14.73 -4.59
C GLU A 418 36.66 -14.99 -3.30
N GLU A 419 37.20 -15.76 -2.35
CA GLU A 419 36.57 -15.97 -1.04
C GLU A 419 36.53 -14.67 -0.21
N LEU A 420 37.54 -13.80 -0.35
CA LEU A 420 37.55 -12.47 0.26
C LEU A 420 36.45 -11.57 -0.35
N LYS A 421 36.20 -11.66 -1.66
CA LYS A 421 35.02 -11.03 -2.28
C LYS A 421 33.72 -11.63 -1.74
N GLU A 422 33.58 -12.96 -1.65
CA GLU A 422 32.39 -13.60 -1.07
C GLU A 422 32.12 -13.10 0.36
N ARG A 423 33.11 -13.15 1.26
CA ARG A 423 32.97 -12.65 2.64
C ARG A 423 32.60 -11.17 2.68
N LYS A 424 33.18 -10.34 1.80
CA LYS A 424 32.83 -8.92 1.70
C LYS A 424 31.39 -8.69 1.21
N ILE A 425 30.92 -9.49 0.26
CA ILE A 425 29.52 -9.48 -0.21
C ILE A 425 28.58 -9.92 0.92
N MET A 426 28.84 -11.06 1.57
CA MET A 426 28.04 -11.56 2.69
C MET A 426 27.94 -10.55 3.84
N ARG A 427 29.06 -9.91 4.23
CA ARG A 427 29.06 -8.82 5.24
C ARG A 427 28.19 -7.63 4.83
N LEU A 428 28.12 -7.29 3.55
CA LEU A 428 27.30 -6.18 3.05
C LEU A 428 25.82 -6.56 2.95
N LEU A 429 25.50 -7.77 2.49
CA LEU A 429 24.13 -8.28 2.43
C LEU A 429 23.52 -8.39 3.84
N LEU A 430 24.27 -8.88 4.83
CA LEU A 430 23.81 -8.92 6.23
C LEU A 430 23.57 -7.51 6.82
N LYS A 431 24.37 -6.51 6.45
CA LYS A 431 24.12 -5.10 6.79
C LYS A 431 22.91 -4.51 6.08
N VAL A 432 22.46 -5.10 4.96
CA VAL A 432 21.23 -4.71 4.26
C VAL A 432 19.99 -5.43 4.84
N LYS A 433 20.09 -6.71 5.23
CA LYS A 433 19.01 -7.47 5.90
C LYS A 433 18.77 -6.95 7.34
N ASN A 434 19.77 -7.07 8.21
CA ASN A 434 19.63 -6.91 9.67
C ASN A 434 20.23 -5.62 10.25
N GLY A 435 20.85 -4.77 9.43
CA GLY A 435 21.50 -3.54 9.89
C GLY A 435 20.52 -2.43 10.28
N THR A 436 20.97 -1.42 11.02
CA THR A 436 20.18 -0.18 11.20
C THR A 436 19.96 0.56 9.86
N PRO A 437 18.92 1.41 9.70
CA PRO A 437 18.71 2.16 8.47
C PRO A 437 19.95 2.90 7.89
N PRO A 438 20.82 3.57 8.68
CA PRO A 438 22.06 4.14 8.14
C PRO A 438 23.10 3.07 7.72
N MET A 439 23.17 1.92 8.40
CA MET A 439 24.00 0.78 7.97
C MET A 439 23.50 0.22 6.63
N ARG A 440 22.19 -0.02 6.49
CA ARG A 440 21.56 -0.48 5.23
C ARG A 440 21.87 0.48 4.09
N LYS A 441 21.67 1.80 4.29
CA LYS A 441 21.92 2.84 3.29
C LYS A 441 23.40 2.87 2.85
N THR A 442 24.32 2.67 3.78
CA THR A 442 25.77 2.68 3.51
C THR A 442 26.21 1.39 2.80
N ALA A 443 25.75 0.23 3.27
CA ALA A 443 26.06 -1.07 2.68
C ALA A 443 25.47 -1.22 1.27
N LEU A 444 24.23 -0.75 1.05
CA LEU A 444 23.59 -0.73 -0.27
C LEU A 444 24.39 0.13 -1.27
N ARG A 445 24.89 1.31 -0.85
CA ARG A 445 25.80 2.12 -1.68
C ARG A 445 27.11 1.39 -1.98
N GLN A 446 27.71 0.75 -0.98
CA GLN A 446 28.95 -0.02 -1.19
C GLN A 446 28.77 -1.24 -2.10
N LEU A 447 27.58 -1.85 -2.13
CA LEU A 447 27.21 -2.87 -3.12
C LEU A 447 27.05 -2.30 -4.52
N THR A 448 26.33 -1.18 -4.70
CA THR A 448 26.09 -0.59 -6.03
C THR A 448 27.36 -0.05 -6.69
N ASP A 449 28.20 0.62 -5.91
CA ASP A 449 29.34 1.35 -6.44
C ASP A 449 30.48 0.40 -6.83
N ASN A 450 30.54 -0.77 -6.18
CA ASN A 450 31.54 -1.82 -6.44
C ASN A 450 30.97 -3.04 -7.18
N ALA A 451 29.70 -3.02 -7.65
CA ALA A 451 29.03 -4.18 -8.27
C ALA A 451 29.85 -4.83 -9.41
N ARG A 452 30.43 -4.01 -10.31
CA ARG A 452 31.31 -4.48 -11.40
C ARG A 452 32.64 -5.08 -10.90
N GLN A 453 33.13 -4.73 -9.71
CA GLN A 453 34.34 -5.30 -9.11
C GLN A 453 34.08 -6.66 -8.42
N PHE A 454 32.88 -6.82 -7.85
CA PHE A 454 32.42 -8.07 -7.25
C PHE A 454 32.11 -9.13 -8.32
N GLY A 455 31.42 -8.74 -9.40
CA GLY A 455 31.05 -9.63 -10.51
C GLY A 455 29.73 -10.37 -10.28
N ALA A 456 29.08 -10.78 -11.38
CA ALA A 456 27.72 -11.33 -11.36
C ALA A 456 27.59 -12.64 -10.55
N GLY A 457 28.50 -13.59 -10.74
CA GLY A 457 28.46 -14.91 -10.09
C GLY A 457 28.45 -14.84 -8.57
N PRO A 458 29.46 -14.25 -7.91
CA PRO A 458 29.50 -14.12 -6.45
C PRO A 458 28.32 -13.33 -5.86
N LEU A 459 27.77 -12.36 -6.59
CA LEU A 459 26.58 -11.63 -6.15
C LEU A 459 25.33 -12.52 -6.21
N PHE A 460 25.00 -13.09 -7.37
CA PHE A 460 23.77 -13.88 -7.51
C PHE A 460 23.80 -15.21 -6.75
N ASN A 461 24.97 -15.86 -6.63
CA ASN A 461 25.11 -17.09 -5.84
C ASN A 461 24.82 -16.86 -4.34
N GLN A 462 25.04 -15.65 -3.82
CA GLN A 462 24.81 -15.31 -2.40
C GLN A 462 23.43 -14.66 -2.18
N ILE A 463 22.91 -13.89 -3.15
CA ILE A 463 21.61 -13.20 -3.03
C ILE A 463 20.42 -14.13 -3.31
N LEU A 464 20.49 -14.97 -4.34
CA LEU A 464 19.35 -15.79 -4.77
C LEU A 464 18.89 -16.84 -3.71
N PRO A 465 19.79 -17.51 -2.94
CA PRO A 465 19.36 -18.43 -1.88
C PRO A 465 18.59 -17.73 -0.76
N LEU A 466 19.00 -16.52 -0.37
CA LEU A 466 18.31 -15.71 0.64
C LEU A 466 16.89 -15.33 0.21
N LEU A 467 16.64 -15.17 -1.09
CA LEU A 467 15.32 -14.83 -1.63
C LEU A 467 14.38 -16.06 -1.78
N MET A 468 14.91 -17.28 -1.66
CA MET A 468 14.11 -18.51 -1.59
C MET A 468 13.74 -18.92 -0.15
N GLU A 469 14.18 -18.17 0.86
CA GLU A 469 13.92 -18.41 2.27
C GLU A 469 12.44 -18.14 2.61
N LYS A 470 11.72 -19.15 3.14
CA LYS A 470 10.29 -19.04 3.45
C LYS A 470 9.95 -18.23 4.71
N SER A 471 10.95 -17.93 5.54
CA SER A 471 10.84 -17.11 6.75
C SER A 471 11.27 -15.65 6.53
N LEU A 472 11.65 -15.29 5.29
CA LEU A 472 12.05 -13.94 4.90
C LEU A 472 10.86 -12.99 5.03
N GLU A 473 10.98 -11.97 5.87
CA GLU A 473 9.94 -10.96 6.06
C GLU A 473 9.80 -10.10 4.78
N ASP A 474 8.61 -9.61 4.47
CA ASP A 474 8.38 -8.84 3.23
C ASP A 474 9.24 -7.55 3.16
N GLN A 475 9.55 -6.97 4.33
CA GLN A 475 10.51 -5.86 4.43
C GLN A 475 11.96 -6.28 4.14
N GLU A 476 12.37 -7.50 4.49
CA GLU A 476 13.68 -8.08 4.14
C GLU A 476 13.72 -8.45 2.65
N ARG A 477 12.63 -9.00 2.11
CA ARG A 477 12.41 -9.31 0.69
C ARG A 477 12.59 -8.06 -0.18
N HIS A 478 11.88 -6.98 0.14
CA HIS A 478 12.02 -5.68 -0.52
C HIS A 478 13.48 -5.17 -0.54
N LEU A 479 14.21 -5.36 0.56
CA LEU A 479 15.60 -4.92 0.68
C LEU A 479 16.54 -5.74 -0.20
N LEU A 480 16.33 -7.06 -0.32
CA LEU A 480 17.09 -7.92 -1.23
C LEU A 480 16.75 -7.66 -2.70
N VAL A 481 15.46 -7.51 -3.04
CA VAL A 481 14.98 -7.07 -4.37
C VAL A 481 15.67 -5.76 -4.78
N LYS A 482 15.71 -4.78 -3.87
CA LYS A 482 16.37 -3.48 -4.09
C LYS A 482 17.89 -3.57 -4.22
N VAL A 483 18.53 -4.64 -3.74
CA VAL A 483 19.93 -4.97 -4.10
C VAL A 483 19.99 -5.53 -5.52
N ILE A 484 19.15 -6.53 -5.86
CA ILE A 484 19.12 -7.19 -7.18
C ILE A 484 18.96 -6.17 -8.29
N ASP A 485 17.92 -5.32 -8.24
CA ASP A 485 17.64 -4.30 -9.26
C ASP A 485 18.85 -3.39 -9.54
N ARG A 486 19.40 -2.80 -8.47
CA ARG A 486 20.54 -1.87 -8.57
C ARG A 486 21.84 -2.56 -9.00
N VAL A 487 21.96 -3.87 -8.74
CA VAL A 487 23.07 -4.71 -9.20
C VAL A 487 22.91 -5.06 -10.68
N LEU A 488 21.71 -5.45 -11.13
CA LEU A 488 21.38 -5.69 -12.55
C LEU A 488 21.75 -4.47 -13.41
N TYR A 489 21.27 -3.29 -13.03
CA TYR A 489 21.57 -2.02 -13.73
C TYR A 489 23.06 -1.67 -13.80
N LYS A 490 23.89 -2.24 -12.92
CA LYS A 490 25.35 -2.03 -12.93
C LYS A 490 26.12 -3.14 -13.62
N LEU A 491 25.61 -4.36 -13.66
CA LEU A 491 26.28 -5.52 -14.26
C LEU A 491 26.06 -5.64 -15.77
N ASP A 492 24.91 -5.19 -16.27
CA ASP A 492 24.63 -5.14 -17.71
C ASP A 492 24.79 -6.55 -18.36
N ASP A 493 25.45 -6.68 -19.51
CA ASP A 493 25.72 -7.96 -20.19
C ASP A 493 26.24 -9.13 -19.33
N LEU A 494 26.91 -8.84 -18.21
CA LEU A 494 27.46 -9.86 -17.30
C LEU A 494 26.37 -10.77 -16.68
N VAL A 495 25.09 -10.41 -16.78
CA VAL A 495 23.98 -11.18 -16.21
C VAL A 495 23.48 -12.32 -17.11
N ARG A 496 23.81 -12.31 -18.41
CA ARG A 496 23.30 -13.26 -19.41
C ARG A 496 23.40 -14.75 -18.99
N PRO A 497 24.51 -15.26 -18.39
CA PRO A 497 24.59 -16.66 -17.94
C PRO A 497 23.71 -17.02 -16.73
N TYR A 498 23.22 -16.01 -15.99
CA TYR A 498 22.48 -16.18 -14.75
C TYR A 498 20.97 -15.99 -14.92
N VAL A 499 20.50 -15.58 -16.11
CA VAL A 499 19.10 -15.28 -16.43
C VAL A 499 18.13 -16.37 -15.96
N HIS A 500 18.38 -17.64 -16.31
CA HIS A 500 17.51 -18.75 -15.88
C HIS A 500 17.49 -18.93 -14.34
N LYS A 501 18.63 -18.80 -13.66
CA LYS A 501 18.68 -18.86 -12.18
C LYS A 501 17.89 -17.72 -11.52
N ILE A 502 17.94 -16.52 -12.11
CA ILE A 502 17.20 -15.35 -11.60
C ILE A 502 15.70 -15.55 -11.86
N LEU A 503 15.32 -15.97 -13.08
CA LEU A 503 13.92 -16.24 -13.42
C LEU A 503 13.28 -17.28 -12.50
N VAL A 504 13.91 -18.43 -12.25
CA VAL A 504 13.37 -19.48 -11.36
C VAL A 504 13.04 -18.97 -9.94
N VAL A 505 13.76 -17.98 -9.44
CA VAL A 505 13.52 -17.38 -8.10
C VAL A 505 12.50 -16.23 -8.14
N ILE A 506 12.44 -15.46 -9.23
CA ILE A 506 11.62 -14.25 -9.35
C ILE A 506 10.24 -14.53 -9.98
N GLU A 507 10.12 -15.54 -10.85
CA GLU A 507 8.86 -15.95 -11.48
C GLU A 507 7.73 -16.28 -10.49
N PRO A 508 7.97 -16.99 -9.36
CA PRO A 508 6.95 -17.20 -8.33
C PRO A 508 6.35 -15.90 -7.76
N LEU A 509 7.16 -14.83 -7.65
CA LEU A 509 6.70 -13.53 -7.12
C LEU A 509 5.60 -12.90 -7.98
N LEU A 510 5.51 -13.23 -9.28
CA LEU A 510 4.44 -12.78 -10.17
C LEU A 510 3.05 -13.35 -9.82
N ILE A 511 2.98 -14.35 -8.93
CA ILE A 511 1.75 -15.02 -8.46
C ILE A 511 1.57 -14.87 -6.94
N ASP A 512 2.46 -14.16 -6.24
CA ASP A 512 2.31 -13.88 -4.80
C ASP A 512 0.96 -13.17 -4.51
N GLN A 513 0.43 -13.34 -3.30
CA GLN A 513 -0.82 -12.70 -2.87
C GLN A 513 -0.63 -11.20 -2.63
N ASP A 514 0.56 -10.78 -2.18
CA ASP A 514 0.89 -9.37 -2.04
C ASP A 514 1.03 -8.67 -3.41
N TYR A 515 0.57 -7.42 -3.48
CA TYR A 515 0.73 -6.57 -4.65
C TYR A 515 2.17 -6.09 -4.83
N TYR A 516 2.88 -5.73 -3.75
CA TYR A 516 4.23 -5.17 -3.85
C TYR A 516 5.25 -6.21 -4.29
N ALA A 517 5.22 -7.42 -3.72
CA ALA A 517 6.00 -8.56 -4.20
C ALA A 517 5.74 -8.87 -5.70
N ARG A 518 4.48 -8.75 -6.15
CA ARG A 518 4.16 -8.85 -7.60
C ARG A 518 4.75 -7.69 -8.41
N VAL A 519 4.78 -6.45 -7.90
CA VAL A 519 5.40 -5.29 -8.59
C VAL A 519 6.91 -5.51 -8.71
N GLU A 520 7.57 -5.84 -7.60
CA GLU A 520 9.00 -6.10 -7.49
C GLU A 520 9.47 -7.20 -8.46
N GLY A 521 8.71 -8.30 -8.56
CA GLY A 521 8.97 -9.35 -9.55
C GLY A 521 8.87 -8.87 -11.00
N ARG A 522 7.96 -7.93 -11.31
CA ARG A 522 7.87 -7.31 -12.64
C ARG A 522 9.02 -6.35 -12.91
N GLU A 523 9.43 -5.54 -11.94
CA GLU A 523 10.56 -4.61 -12.09
C GLU A 523 11.88 -5.36 -12.33
N ILE A 524 12.17 -6.40 -11.54
CA ILE A 524 13.36 -7.24 -11.74
C ILE A 524 13.33 -7.93 -13.11
N ILE A 525 12.21 -8.52 -13.54
CA ILE A 525 12.13 -9.18 -14.86
C ILE A 525 12.22 -8.15 -16.01
N SER A 526 11.66 -6.94 -15.86
CA SER A 526 11.85 -5.83 -16.82
C SER A 526 13.33 -5.47 -16.97
N ASN A 527 14.03 -5.29 -15.86
CA ASN A 527 15.41 -4.78 -15.88
C ASN A 527 16.40 -5.91 -16.25
N LEU A 528 16.09 -7.16 -15.90
CA LEU A 528 16.77 -8.35 -16.42
C LEU A 528 16.58 -8.49 -17.94
N ALA A 529 15.36 -8.29 -18.47
CA ALA A 529 15.10 -8.38 -19.91
C ALA A 529 15.88 -7.32 -20.71
N LYS A 530 16.02 -6.11 -20.16
CA LYS A 530 16.83 -5.02 -20.76
C LYS A 530 18.33 -5.35 -20.75
N ALA A 531 18.85 -5.89 -19.65
CA ALA A 531 20.28 -6.24 -19.52
C ALA A 531 20.68 -7.56 -20.23
N ALA A 532 19.75 -8.50 -20.42
CA ALA A 532 20.00 -9.78 -21.08
C ALA A 532 19.67 -9.79 -22.58
N GLY A 533 18.73 -8.95 -23.02
CA GLY A 533 18.23 -8.90 -24.39
C GLY A 533 17.21 -10.00 -24.73
N LEU A 534 16.35 -9.71 -25.71
CA LEU A 534 15.19 -10.55 -26.05
C LEU A 534 15.56 -11.99 -26.42
N ALA A 535 16.63 -12.18 -27.21
CA ALA A 535 17.04 -13.49 -27.70
C ALA A 535 17.43 -14.44 -26.55
N THR A 536 18.10 -13.93 -25.51
CA THR A 536 18.46 -14.69 -24.31
C THR A 536 17.22 -15.04 -23.49
N MET A 537 16.30 -14.08 -23.27
CA MET A 537 15.06 -14.36 -22.54
C MET A 537 14.20 -15.44 -23.23
N ILE A 538 14.03 -15.35 -24.56
CA ILE A 538 13.32 -16.35 -25.36
C ILE A 538 14.03 -17.72 -25.31
N SER A 539 15.36 -17.77 -25.34
CA SER A 539 16.08 -19.05 -25.31
C SER A 539 15.98 -19.73 -23.95
N THR A 540 16.02 -18.97 -22.85
CA THR A 540 15.93 -19.52 -21.48
C THR A 540 14.54 -20.01 -21.10
N MET A 541 13.47 -19.33 -21.56
CA MET A 541 12.08 -19.60 -21.15
C MET A 541 11.30 -20.48 -22.13
N ARG A 542 11.86 -20.78 -23.31
CA ARG A 542 11.21 -21.63 -24.32
C ARG A 542 10.88 -23.06 -23.82
N PRO A 543 11.73 -23.75 -23.04
CA PRO A 543 11.41 -25.10 -22.54
C PRO A 543 10.22 -25.14 -21.58
N ASP A 544 9.98 -24.03 -20.87
CA ASP A 544 8.94 -23.94 -19.84
C ASP A 544 7.53 -23.76 -20.42
N ILE A 545 7.41 -23.43 -21.72
CA ILE A 545 6.15 -23.15 -22.42
C ILE A 545 5.27 -24.39 -22.61
N ASP A 546 5.84 -25.55 -22.89
CA ASP A 546 5.13 -26.83 -23.02
C ASP A 546 5.45 -27.86 -21.93
N HIS A 547 6.09 -27.40 -20.85
CA HIS A 547 6.26 -28.15 -19.60
C HIS A 547 4.92 -28.72 -19.09
N VAL A 548 4.94 -29.92 -18.49
CA VAL A 548 3.69 -30.64 -18.15
C VAL A 548 2.88 -29.89 -17.08
N ASP A 549 3.55 -29.38 -16.05
CA ASP A 549 2.93 -28.61 -14.97
C ASP A 549 2.24 -27.34 -15.50
N GLU A 550 1.08 -27.01 -14.93
CA GLU A 550 0.38 -25.76 -15.21
C GLU A 550 0.93 -24.58 -14.37
N TYR A 551 1.54 -24.82 -13.19
CA TYR A 551 2.12 -23.73 -12.39
C TYR A 551 3.27 -23.03 -13.13
N VAL A 552 4.28 -23.78 -13.57
CA VAL A 552 5.41 -23.28 -14.39
C VAL A 552 4.91 -22.52 -15.62
N ARG A 553 4.04 -23.14 -16.45
CA ARG A 553 3.46 -22.47 -17.62
C ARG A 553 2.70 -21.19 -17.29
N ASN A 554 2.18 -21.04 -16.07
CA ASN A 554 1.44 -19.87 -15.61
C ASN A 554 2.35 -18.77 -15.05
N THR A 555 3.52 -19.09 -14.46
CA THR A 555 4.55 -18.09 -14.14
C THR A 555 5.23 -17.61 -15.41
N THR A 556 5.66 -18.53 -16.28
CA THR A 556 6.34 -18.23 -17.54
C THR A 556 5.49 -17.37 -18.46
N ALA A 557 4.17 -17.62 -18.51
CA ALA A 557 3.25 -16.77 -19.29
C ALA A 557 3.15 -15.32 -18.76
N ARG A 558 3.27 -15.11 -17.45
CA ARG A 558 3.31 -13.78 -16.83
C ARG A 558 4.66 -13.10 -17.09
N ALA A 559 5.75 -13.83 -16.94
CA ALA A 559 7.09 -13.32 -17.19
C ALA A 559 7.27 -12.89 -18.66
N PHE A 560 6.75 -13.65 -19.64
CA PHE A 560 6.76 -13.22 -21.04
C PHE A 560 5.95 -11.94 -21.30
N ALA A 561 4.85 -11.71 -20.60
CA ALA A 561 4.13 -10.44 -20.69
C ALA A 561 4.95 -9.27 -20.11
N VAL A 562 5.71 -9.50 -19.04
CA VAL A 562 6.67 -8.50 -18.52
C VAL A 562 7.79 -8.23 -19.54
N VAL A 563 8.35 -9.26 -20.16
CA VAL A 563 9.36 -9.11 -21.24
C VAL A 563 8.77 -8.31 -22.42
N ALA A 564 7.51 -8.56 -22.79
CA ALA A 564 6.81 -7.77 -23.82
C ALA A 564 6.60 -6.30 -23.43
N SER A 565 6.37 -6.00 -22.15
CA SER A 565 6.28 -4.61 -21.66
C SER A 565 7.64 -3.91 -21.60
N ALA A 566 8.72 -4.66 -21.35
CA ALA A 566 10.06 -4.12 -21.18
C ALA A 566 10.83 -3.91 -22.50
N LEU A 567 10.56 -4.74 -23.52
CA LEU A 567 11.26 -4.75 -24.81
C LEU A 567 10.33 -4.46 -26.01
N GLY A 568 9.03 -4.25 -25.77
CA GLY A 568 8.03 -3.96 -26.79
C GLY A 568 7.33 -5.21 -27.36
N ILE A 569 6.01 -5.12 -27.51
CA ILE A 569 5.17 -6.18 -28.10
C ILE A 569 5.62 -6.60 -29.51
N PRO A 570 5.97 -5.69 -30.45
CA PRO A 570 6.32 -6.07 -31.83
C PRO A 570 7.45 -7.09 -31.95
N ALA A 571 8.47 -6.98 -31.09
CA ALA A 571 9.62 -7.88 -31.12
C ALA A 571 9.26 -9.31 -30.65
N LEU A 572 8.21 -9.47 -29.83
CA LEU A 572 7.71 -10.76 -29.36
C LEU A 572 6.63 -11.37 -30.29
N LEU A 573 5.96 -10.58 -31.16
CA LEU A 573 4.89 -11.07 -32.04
C LEU A 573 5.29 -12.27 -32.93
N PRO A 574 6.48 -12.34 -33.57
CA PRO A 574 6.87 -13.50 -34.37
C PRO A 574 6.96 -14.79 -33.53
N PHE A 575 7.41 -14.67 -32.28
CA PHE A 575 7.47 -15.77 -31.33
C PHE A 575 6.08 -16.20 -30.87
N LEU A 576 5.19 -15.25 -30.55
CA LEU A 576 3.79 -15.54 -30.18
C LEU A 576 3.03 -16.23 -31.31
N ARG A 577 3.18 -15.78 -32.57
CA ARG A 577 2.59 -16.45 -33.75
C ARG A 577 3.06 -17.91 -33.87
N ALA A 578 4.34 -18.19 -33.64
CA ALA A 578 4.89 -19.55 -33.68
C ALA A 578 4.43 -20.44 -32.52
N VAL A 579 4.31 -19.89 -31.31
CA VAL A 579 3.85 -20.65 -30.12
C VAL A 579 2.34 -20.91 -30.18
N CYS A 580 1.53 -19.90 -30.50
CA CYS A 580 0.07 -20.02 -30.55
C CYS A 580 -0.40 -20.96 -31.67
N ARG A 581 0.32 -21.06 -32.78
CA ARG A 581 0.05 -21.99 -33.89
C ARG A 581 0.85 -23.31 -33.79
N SER A 582 1.42 -23.63 -32.63
CA SER A 582 2.25 -24.83 -32.44
C SER A 582 1.46 -26.12 -32.62
N LYS A 583 1.89 -26.95 -33.58
CA LYS A 583 1.36 -28.31 -33.80
C LYS A 583 1.98 -29.36 -32.87
N LYS A 584 3.05 -29.03 -32.12
CA LYS A 584 3.77 -30.00 -31.27
C LYS A 584 3.01 -30.39 -30.00
N SER A 585 2.40 -29.41 -29.32
CA SER A 585 1.76 -29.60 -28.02
C SER A 585 0.61 -28.60 -27.87
N TRP A 586 -0.52 -29.04 -27.31
CA TRP A 586 -1.63 -28.13 -26.98
C TRP A 586 -1.26 -27.25 -25.78
N GLN A 587 -0.34 -27.73 -24.93
CA GLN A 587 0.26 -26.97 -23.83
C GLN A 587 0.94 -25.70 -24.35
N ALA A 588 1.74 -25.78 -25.43
CA ALA A 588 2.35 -24.59 -26.03
C ALA A 588 1.30 -23.58 -26.50
N ARG A 589 0.26 -24.03 -27.22
CA ARG A 589 -0.82 -23.14 -27.69
C ARG A 589 -1.54 -22.47 -26.53
N HIS A 590 -1.91 -23.24 -25.51
CA HIS A 590 -2.52 -22.75 -24.27
C HIS A 590 -1.65 -21.70 -23.55
N THR A 591 -0.34 -21.94 -23.43
CA THR A 591 0.60 -20.98 -22.82
C THR A 591 0.78 -19.74 -23.67
N GLY A 592 0.89 -19.86 -25.00
CA GLY A 592 0.94 -18.72 -25.93
C GLY A 592 -0.28 -17.82 -25.80
N VAL A 593 -1.48 -18.41 -25.78
CA VAL A 593 -2.73 -17.67 -25.55
C VAL A 593 -2.78 -17.07 -24.14
N LYS A 594 -2.25 -17.74 -23.09
CA LYS A 594 -2.07 -17.10 -21.76
C LYS A 594 -1.11 -15.90 -21.80
N ILE A 595 -0.04 -15.91 -22.60
CA ILE A 595 0.82 -14.72 -22.77
C ILE A 595 0.02 -13.58 -23.41
N VAL A 596 -0.71 -13.86 -24.49
CA VAL A 596 -1.60 -12.88 -25.14
C VAL A 596 -2.71 -12.39 -24.21
N GLN A 597 -3.12 -13.18 -23.20
CA GLN A 597 -4.02 -12.74 -22.14
C GLN A 597 -3.34 -11.84 -21.09
N GLN A 598 -2.09 -12.11 -20.70
CA GLN A 598 -1.39 -11.32 -19.68
C GLN A 598 -0.83 -9.99 -20.22
N ILE A 599 -0.50 -9.89 -21.50
CA ILE A 599 -0.07 -8.62 -22.15
C ILE A 599 -1.07 -7.46 -21.95
N PRO A 600 -2.37 -7.56 -22.30
CA PRO A 600 -3.33 -6.47 -22.08
C PRO A 600 -3.58 -6.19 -20.60
N ILE A 601 -3.51 -7.20 -19.73
CA ILE A 601 -3.65 -7.03 -18.27
C ILE A 601 -2.50 -6.20 -17.67
N LEU A 602 -1.32 -6.22 -18.29
CA LEU A 602 -0.15 -5.45 -17.86
C LEU A 602 -0.02 -4.09 -18.59
N MET A 603 -0.38 -4.03 -19.87
CA MET A 603 -0.18 -2.86 -20.74
C MET A 603 -1.39 -1.92 -20.82
N GLY A 604 -2.60 -2.40 -20.46
CA GLY A 604 -3.84 -1.66 -20.65
C GLY A 604 -4.02 -1.18 -22.10
N CYS A 605 -4.45 0.07 -22.27
CA CYS A 605 -4.70 0.69 -23.57
C CYS A 605 -3.49 0.73 -24.53
N ALA A 606 -2.26 0.57 -24.04
CA ALA A 606 -1.05 0.58 -24.88
C ALA A 606 -0.96 -0.60 -25.87
N ILE A 607 -1.88 -1.56 -25.83
CA ILE A 607 -1.98 -2.62 -26.86
C ILE A 607 -2.48 -2.13 -28.21
N LEU A 608 -3.16 -0.98 -28.29
CA LEU A 608 -3.96 -0.57 -29.46
C LEU A 608 -3.21 -0.65 -30.81
N PRO A 609 -1.97 -0.13 -30.96
CA PRO A 609 -1.19 -0.24 -32.21
C PRO A 609 -0.78 -1.66 -32.62
N HIS A 610 -1.00 -2.65 -31.74
CA HIS A 610 -0.59 -4.05 -31.90
C HIS A 610 -1.76 -5.02 -31.75
N LEU A 611 -2.98 -4.51 -31.53
CA LEU A 611 -4.18 -5.29 -31.24
C LEU A 611 -4.47 -6.34 -32.32
N LYS A 612 -4.51 -5.93 -33.60
CA LYS A 612 -4.67 -6.85 -34.74
C LYS A 612 -3.61 -7.94 -34.73
N GLY A 613 -2.33 -7.58 -34.59
CA GLY A 613 -1.22 -8.54 -34.52
C GLY A 613 -1.34 -9.58 -33.39
N LEU A 614 -1.96 -9.20 -32.26
CA LEU A 614 -2.28 -10.11 -31.14
C LEU A 614 -3.53 -10.96 -31.41
N VAL A 615 -4.56 -10.39 -32.05
CA VAL A 615 -5.77 -11.12 -32.47
C VAL A 615 -5.44 -12.20 -33.53
N ASP A 616 -4.62 -11.86 -34.53
CA ASP A 616 -4.13 -12.78 -35.56
C ASP A 616 -3.46 -14.04 -34.95
N CYS A 617 -2.83 -13.89 -33.76
CA CYS A 617 -2.16 -15.00 -33.08
C CYS A 617 -3.15 -16.01 -32.49
N ILE A 618 -4.37 -15.59 -32.15
CA ILE A 618 -5.29 -16.35 -31.30
C ILE A 618 -6.60 -16.76 -32.01
N ALA A 619 -6.95 -16.15 -33.15
CA ALA A 619 -8.20 -16.43 -33.88
C ALA A 619 -8.44 -17.94 -34.13
N ASP A 620 -7.44 -18.64 -34.68
CA ASP A 620 -7.50 -20.09 -34.97
C ASP A 620 -7.84 -20.94 -33.72
N ASN A 621 -7.37 -20.50 -32.56
CA ASN A 621 -7.46 -21.22 -31.29
C ASN A 621 -8.83 -21.12 -30.60
N LEU A 622 -9.79 -20.37 -31.17
CA LEU A 622 -11.20 -20.43 -30.75
C LEU A 622 -11.89 -21.72 -31.26
N SER A 623 -11.37 -22.30 -32.35
CA SER A 623 -11.83 -23.55 -32.97
C SER A 623 -11.04 -24.80 -32.57
N ASP A 624 -10.01 -24.68 -31.72
CA ASP A 624 -9.18 -25.80 -31.25
C ASP A 624 -10.04 -26.94 -30.66
N GLU A 625 -9.70 -28.20 -30.93
CA GLU A 625 -10.37 -29.38 -30.38
C GLU A 625 -10.38 -29.39 -28.84
N GLN A 626 -9.30 -28.90 -28.22
CA GLN A 626 -9.09 -28.93 -26.78
C GLN A 626 -9.86 -27.80 -26.08
N ALA A 627 -10.85 -28.18 -25.26
CA ALA A 627 -11.72 -27.23 -24.56
C ALA A 627 -10.97 -26.25 -23.64
N LYS A 628 -9.86 -26.68 -23.03
CA LYS A 628 -8.98 -25.79 -22.25
C LYS A 628 -8.39 -24.66 -23.09
N VAL A 629 -7.99 -24.92 -24.34
CA VAL A 629 -7.46 -23.88 -25.25
C VAL A 629 -8.58 -22.88 -25.53
N ARG A 630 -9.70 -23.32 -26.14
CA ARG A 630 -10.84 -22.45 -26.50
C ARG A 630 -11.30 -21.53 -25.35
N THR A 631 -11.35 -22.06 -24.13
CA THR A 631 -11.78 -21.31 -22.93
C THR A 631 -10.80 -20.17 -22.61
N VAL A 632 -9.49 -20.44 -22.64
CA VAL A 632 -8.47 -19.40 -22.45
C VAL A 632 -8.43 -18.43 -23.64
N THR A 633 -8.69 -18.89 -24.87
CA THR A 633 -8.79 -18.00 -26.04
C THR A 633 -9.90 -16.98 -25.89
N ALA A 634 -11.09 -17.40 -25.45
CA ALA A 634 -12.19 -16.48 -25.17
C ALA A 634 -11.83 -15.51 -24.02
N LEU A 635 -11.16 -15.96 -22.96
CA LEU A 635 -10.70 -15.08 -21.88
C LEU A 635 -9.56 -14.13 -22.30
N ALA A 636 -8.76 -14.48 -23.31
CA ALA A 636 -7.76 -13.61 -23.91
C ALA A 636 -8.42 -12.52 -24.76
N VAL A 637 -9.39 -12.88 -25.61
CA VAL A 637 -10.21 -11.90 -26.35
C VAL A 637 -10.94 -10.95 -25.40
N ALA A 638 -11.52 -11.47 -24.30
CA ALA A 638 -12.15 -10.64 -23.28
C ALA A 638 -11.17 -9.59 -22.70
N ALA A 639 -9.93 -9.99 -22.41
CA ALA A 639 -8.90 -9.09 -21.87
C ALA A 639 -8.38 -8.08 -22.92
N LEU A 640 -8.27 -8.47 -24.19
CA LEU A 640 -7.92 -7.57 -25.29
C LEU A 640 -9.02 -6.52 -25.52
N ALA A 641 -10.29 -6.92 -25.52
CA ALA A 641 -11.42 -5.99 -25.67
C ALA A 641 -11.59 -5.07 -24.45
N GLU A 642 -11.43 -5.61 -23.23
CA GLU A 642 -11.39 -4.85 -21.95
C GLU A 642 -10.33 -3.74 -21.98
N ALA A 643 -9.17 -4.00 -22.57
CA ALA A 643 -8.06 -3.05 -22.68
C ALA A 643 -8.13 -2.12 -23.90
N ALA A 644 -8.87 -2.48 -24.97
CA ALA A 644 -9.01 -1.66 -26.18
C ALA A 644 -10.18 -0.66 -26.12
N ASN A 645 -11.23 -1.00 -25.35
CA ASN A 645 -12.44 -0.20 -25.12
C ASN A 645 -12.16 1.31 -24.95
N PRO A 646 -12.78 2.21 -25.75
CA PRO A 646 -13.87 1.98 -26.71
C PRO A 646 -13.42 1.69 -28.15
N TYR A 647 -12.12 1.59 -28.44
CA TYR A 647 -11.59 1.52 -29.80
C TYR A 647 -11.25 0.09 -30.25
N GLY A 648 -10.99 -0.09 -31.55
CA GLY A 648 -10.36 -1.30 -32.07
C GLY A 648 -11.29 -2.43 -32.51
N ILE A 649 -12.61 -2.20 -32.67
CA ILE A 649 -13.58 -3.19 -33.15
C ILE A 649 -13.17 -3.86 -34.47
N GLU A 650 -12.57 -3.10 -35.39
CA GLU A 650 -12.01 -3.58 -36.66
C GLU A 650 -11.01 -4.73 -36.50
N SER A 651 -10.29 -4.79 -35.37
CA SER A 651 -9.33 -5.86 -35.09
C SER A 651 -9.99 -7.16 -34.66
N PHE A 652 -11.28 -7.17 -34.33
CA PHE A 652 -12.01 -8.35 -33.82
C PHE A 652 -12.92 -9.04 -34.84
N ASP A 653 -13.11 -8.48 -36.05
CA ASP A 653 -14.08 -8.96 -37.05
C ASP A 653 -13.95 -10.47 -37.35
N GLU A 654 -12.73 -10.93 -37.67
CA GLU A 654 -12.41 -12.35 -37.92
C GLU A 654 -12.79 -13.28 -36.75
N ILE A 655 -12.84 -12.75 -35.53
CA ILE A 655 -13.14 -13.48 -34.28
C ILE A 655 -14.64 -13.47 -33.95
N LEU A 656 -15.44 -12.54 -34.47
CA LEU A 656 -16.86 -12.41 -34.13
C LEU A 656 -17.65 -13.69 -34.41
N ASN A 657 -17.66 -14.16 -35.66
CA ASN A 657 -18.47 -15.34 -36.05
C ASN A 657 -18.08 -16.63 -35.26
N PRO A 658 -16.79 -16.96 -35.06
CA PRO A 658 -16.36 -18.00 -34.12
C PRO A 658 -16.90 -17.84 -32.69
N LEU A 659 -16.87 -16.63 -32.11
CA LEU A 659 -17.42 -16.38 -30.77
C LEU A 659 -18.94 -16.57 -30.72
N TRP A 660 -19.68 -16.01 -31.66
CA TRP A 660 -21.14 -16.11 -31.74
C TRP A 660 -21.61 -17.55 -31.90
N THR A 661 -20.96 -18.29 -32.79
CA THR A 661 -21.20 -19.73 -32.98
C THR A 661 -20.82 -20.53 -31.73
N GLY A 662 -19.75 -20.13 -31.04
CA GLY A 662 -19.32 -20.72 -29.77
C GLY A 662 -20.32 -20.52 -28.63
N ALA A 663 -20.79 -19.29 -28.41
CA ALA A 663 -21.76 -18.94 -27.36
C ALA A 663 -23.10 -19.69 -27.50
N ARG A 664 -23.54 -19.99 -28.73
CA ARG A 664 -24.73 -20.83 -28.95
C ARG A 664 -24.48 -22.31 -28.65
N LYS A 665 -23.31 -22.85 -29.02
CA LYS A 665 -22.97 -24.29 -28.93
C LYS A 665 -22.44 -24.74 -27.55
N GLN A 666 -21.63 -23.93 -26.87
CA GLN A 666 -20.99 -24.31 -25.60
C GLN A 666 -21.98 -24.24 -24.41
N ARG A 667 -21.66 -24.93 -23.31
CA ARG A 667 -22.39 -24.88 -22.02
C ARG A 667 -21.42 -24.90 -20.84
N GLY A 668 -21.90 -24.59 -19.63
CA GLY A 668 -21.09 -24.54 -18.40
C GLY A 668 -19.96 -23.50 -18.48
N LYS A 669 -18.81 -23.78 -17.86
CA LYS A 669 -17.69 -22.83 -17.77
C LYS A 669 -17.12 -22.39 -19.13
N GLY A 670 -17.21 -23.23 -20.16
CA GLY A 670 -16.88 -22.84 -21.54
C GLY A 670 -17.79 -21.73 -22.06
N LEU A 671 -19.11 -21.83 -21.81
CA LEU A 671 -20.06 -20.77 -22.15
C LEU A 671 -19.79 -19.48 -21.38
N ALA A 672 -19.43 -19.55 -20.09
CA ALA A 672 -19.10 -18.37 -19.29
C ALA A 672 -17.90 -17.58 -19.88
N ALA A 673 -16.86 -18.27 -20.37
CA ALA A 673 -15.73 -17.61 -21.02
C ALA A 673 -16.13 -16.90 -22.34
N PHE A 674 -16.96 -17.55 -23.17
CA PHE A 674 -17.46 -16.96 -24.42
C PHE A 674 -18.43 -15.78 -24.16
N LEU A 675 -19.33 -15.89 -23.17
CA LEU A 675 -20.19 -14.78 -22.76
C LEU A 675 -19.38 -13.59 -22.22
N LYS A 676 -18.31 -13.83 -21.43
CA LYS A 676 -17.41 -12.74 -21.03
C LYS A 676 -16.78 -12.08 -22.26
N ALA A 677 -16.22 -12.85 -23.19
CA ALA A 677 -15.58 -12.32 -24.40
C ALA A 677 -16.52 -11.38 -25.17
N VAL A 678 -17.76 -11.80 -25.42
CA VAL A 678 -18.70 -11.01 -26.22
C VAL A 678 -19.26 -9.81 -25.44
N GLY A 679 -19.52 -9.93 -24.14
CA GLY A 679 -19.95 -8.78 -23.31
C GLY A 679 -18.92 -7.65 -23.27
N TYR A 680 -17.64 -7.95 -23.38
CA TYR A 680 -16.57 -6.96 -23.52
C TYR A 680 -16.40 -6.41 -24.93
N ILE A 681 -16.94 -7.07 -25.97
CA ILE A 681 -16.90 -6.58 -27.36
C ILE A 681 -18.12 -5.69 -27.67
N ILE A 682 -19.30 -5.97 -27.11
CA ILE A 682 -20.54 -5.22 -27.38
C ILE A 682 -20.38 -3.69 -27.21
N PRO A 683 -19.70 -3.15 -26.18
CA PRO A 683 -19.48 -1.70 -26.04
C PRO A 683 -18.54 -1.07 -27.08
N LEU A 684 -17.83 -1.85 -27.89
CA LEU A 684 -16.98 -1.37 -28.99
C LEU A 684 -17.72 -1.38 -30.34
N MET A 685 -18.95 -1.91 -30.40
CA MET A 685 -19.75 -2.01 -31.62
C MET A 685 -20.61 -0.76 -31.85
N ASP A 686 -20.83 -0.42 -33.12
CA ASP A 686 -21.83 0.59 -33.52
C ASP A 686 -23.24 0.20 -33.05
N GLU A 687 -24.10 1.21 -32.83
CA GLU A 687 -25.38 1.06 -32.12
C GLU A 687 -26.34 0.04 -32.78
N GLU A 688 -26.33 -0.06 -34.12
CA GLU A 688 -27.14 -1.03 -34.88
C GLU A 688 -26.68 -2.48 -34.63
N TYR A 689 -25.38 -2.74 -34.77
CA TYR A 689 -24.79 -4.06 -34.51
C TYR A 689 -24.92 -4.43 -33.04
N ALA A 690 -24.66 -3.50 -32.12
CA ALA A 690 -24.80 -3.70 -30.69
C ALA A 690 -26.24 -4.13 -30.32
N ASN A 691 -27.27 -3.46 -30.84
CA ASN A 691 -28.67 -3.84 -30.59
C ASN A 691 -28.98 -5.26 -31.11
N TYR A 692 -28.63 -5.54 -32.37
CA TYR A 692 -28.82 -6.87 -32.99
C TYR A 692 -28.16 -7.97 -32.15
N TYR A 693 -26.92 -7.77 -31.74
CA TYR A 693 -26.15 -8.75 -30.99
C TYR A 693 -26.57 -8.88 -29.51
N THR A 694 -26.92 -7.77 -28.84
CA THR A 694 -27.45 -7.81 -27.46
C THR A 694 -28.77 -8.56 -27.40
N SER A 695 -29.68 -8.38 -28.37
CA SER A 695 -30.97 -9.08 -28.37
C SER A 695 -30.81 -10.61 -28.33
N GLN A 696 -29.85 -11.15 -29.09
CA GLN A 696 -29.55 -12.58 -29.15
C GLN A 696 -28.79 -13.11 -27.93
N ILE A 697 -27.97 -12.26 -27.29
CA ILE A 697 -27.34 -12.60 -26.01
C ILE A 697 -28.36 -12.61 -24.88
N MET A 698 -29.35 -11.72 -24.87
CA MET A 698 -30.28 -11.60 -23.75
C MET A 698 -31.10 -12.88 -23.53
N GLU A 699 -31.52 -13.57 -24.59
CA GLU A 699 -32.15 -14.90 -24.49
C GLU A 699 -31.25 -15.94 -23.77
N ILE A 700 -29.94 -15.87 -24.02
CA ILE A 700 -28.95 -16.76 -23.37
C ILE A 700 -28.74 -16.33 -21.92
N LEU A 701 -28.59 -15.03 -21.64
CA LEU A 701 -28.41 -14.51 -20.29
C LEU A 701 -29.60 -14.84 -19.38
N LEU A 702 -30.83 -14.56 -19.82
CA LEU A 702 -32.05 -14.81 -19.04
C LEU A 702 -32.19 -16.29 -18.66
N ARG A 703 -31.78 -17.22 -19.53
CA ARG A 703 -31.71 -18.66 -19.20
C ARG A 703 -30.68 -18.94 -18.09
N GLU A 704 -29.50 -18.33 -18.17
CA GLU A 704 -28.41 -18.54 -17.20
C GLU A 704 -28.54 -17.71 -15.90
N PHE A 705 -29.50 -16.77 -15.78
CA PHE A 705 -29.80 -16.05 -14.52
C PHE A 705 -30.08 -17.01 -13.36
N SER A 706 -30.75 -18.13 -13.66
CA SER A 706 -31.08 -19.19 -12.71
C SER A 706 -29.93 -20.17 -12.42
N SER A 707 -28.77 -19.99 -13.05
CA SER A 707 -27.62 -20.90 -12.90
C SER A 707 -27.09 -20.93 -11.45
N PRO A 708 -26.74 -22.11 -10.90
CA PRO A 708 -26.16 -22.22 -9.56
C PRO A 708 -24.66 -21.86 -9.52
N ASP A 709 -23.98 -21.78 -10.67
CA ASP A 709 -22.54 -21.51 -10.74
C ASP A 709 -22.23 -20.01 -10.52
N GLU A 710 -21.44 -19.71 -9.49
CA GLU A 710 -21.03 -18.33 -9.20
C GLU A 710 -20.17 -17.70 -10.30
N GLU A 711 -19.34 -18.49 -11.01
CA GLU A 711 -18.55 -17.95 -12.13
C GLU A 711 -19.46 -17.52 -13.28
N MET A 712 -20.50 -18.31 -13.56
CA MET A 712 -21.53 -17.93 -14.52
C MET A 712 -22.27 -16.66 -14.05
N LYS A 713 -22.71 -16.58 -12.79
CA LYS A 713 -23.39 -15.38 -12.27
C LYS A 713 -22.54 -14.12 -12.37
N LYS A 714 -21.24 -14.20 -12.05
CA LYS A 714 -20.31 -13.06 -12.12
C LYS A 714 -20.12 -12.57 -13.56
N VAL A 715 -20.01 -13.50 -14.52
CA VAL A 715 -20.01 -13.15 -15.95
C VAL A 715 -21.35 -12.54 -16.35
N VAL A 716 -22.46 -13.22 -16.10
CA VAL A 716 -23.81 -12.79 -16.50
C VAL A 716 -24.13 -11.38 -16.00
N LEU A 717 -23.85 -11.07 -14.73
CA LEU A 717 -24.00 -9.73 -14.19
C LEU A 717 -23.13 -8.70 -14.93
N LYS A 718 -21.86 -9.01 -15.22
CA LYS A 718 -20.98 -8.08 -15.92
C LYS A 718 -21.40 -7.85 -17.37
N VAL A 719 -21.89 -8.89 -18.07
CA VAL A 719 -22.44 -8.75 -19.42
C VAL A 719 -23.75 -7.94 -19.40
N VAL A 720 -24.62 -8.11 -18.40
CA VAL A 720 -25.82 -7.26 -18.23
C VAL A 720 -25.44 -5.80 -18.01
N SER A 721 -24.45 -5.52 -17.16
CA SER A 721 -23.84 -4.18 -16.97
C SER A 721 -23.40 -3.58 -18.31
N GLN A 722 -22.61 -4.32 -19.11
CA GLN A 722 -22.07 -3.86 -20.39
C GLN A 722 -23.14 -3.63 -21.46
N CYS A 723 -24.09 -4.56 -21.60
CA CYS A 723 -25.25 -4.39 -22.46
C CYS A 723 -26.08 -3.17 -22.05
N ALA A 724 -26.30 -2.95 -20.75
CA ALA A 724 -27.01 -1.78 -20.25
C ALA A 724 -26.26 -0.47 -20.52
N SER A 725 -24.92 -0.41 -20.41
CA SER A 725 -24.16 0.80 -20.75
C SER A 725 -24.30 1.22 -22.23
N THR A 726 -24.49 0.24 -23.12
CA THR A 726 -24.43 0.44 -24.58
C THR A 726 -25.66 1.21 -25.12
N ASN A 727 -25.47 2.06 -26.14
CA ASN A 727 -26.53 2.96 -26.62
C ASN A 727 -27.66 2.27 -27.40
N GLY A 728 -27.35 1.20 -28.13
CA GLY A 728 -28.36 0.46 -28.92
C GLY A 728 -29.47 -0.21 -28.10
N VAL A 729 -29.35 -0.26 -26.77
CA VAL A 729 -30.32 -0.90 -25.87
C VAL A 729 -31.30 0.13 -25.29
N THR A 730 -32.58 -0.02 -25.61
CA THR A 730 -33.62 0.91 -25.13
C THR A 730 -34.04 0.64 -23.69
N ALA A 731 -34.43 1.69 -22.97
CA ALA A 731 -34.90 1.59 -21.58
C ALA A 731 -36.17 0.71 -21.43
N SER A 732 -37.09 0.74 -22.40
CA SER A 732 -38.32 -0.08 -22.36
C SER A 732 -37.99 -1.57 -22.43
N TYR A 733 -37.06 -1.96 -23.32
CA TYR A 733 -36.62 -3.35 -23.44
C TYR A 733 -36.05 -3.90 -22.13
N LEU A 734 -35.24 -3.10 -21.42
CA LEU A 734 -34.73 -3.47 -20.10
C LEU A 734 -35.86 -3.62 -19.06
N LYS A 735 -36.81 -2.67 -19.02
CA LYS A 735 -37.95 -2.69 -18.09
C LYS A 735 -38.85 -3.92 -18.27
N GLU A 736 -39.13 -4.29 -19.51
CA GLU A 736 -40.04 -5.38 -19.86
C GLU A 736 -39.38 -6.76 -19.73
N HIS A 737 -38.16 -6.94 -20.26
CA HIS A 737 -37.54 -8.26 -20.39
C HIS A 737 -36.46 -8.60 -19.35
N VAL A 738 -35.80 -7.61 -18.74
CA VAL A 738 -34.57 -7.86 -17.96
C VAL A 738 -34.75 -7.61 -16.46
N LEU A 739 -35.29 -6.46 -16.06
CA LEU A 739 -35.29 -6.05 -14.65
C LEU A 739 -36.04 -7.01 -13.74
N THR A 740 -37.17 -7.56 -14.18
CA THR A 740 -38.05 -8.38 -13.34
C THR A 740 -37.38 -9.69 -12.93
N ASP A 741 -36.76 -10.42 -13.86
CA ASP A 741 -36.00 -11.62 -13.51
C ASP A 741 -34.63 -11.30 -12.89
N PHE A 742 -34.01 -10.15 -13.20
CA PHE A 742 -32.80 -9.68 -12.53
C PHE A 742 -33.02 -9.50 -11.02
N PHE A 743 -34.03 -8.73 -10.60
CA PHE A 743 -34.34 -8.56 -9.18
C PHE A 743 -34.71 -9.90 -8.52
N LYS A 744 -35.50 -10.74 -9.19
CA LYS A 744 -35.91 -12.06 -8.69
C LYS A 744 -34.75 -13.06 -8.52
N SER A 745 -33.68 -12.97 -9.33
CA SER A 745 -32.55 -13.93 -9.30
C SER A 745 -31.29 -13.44 -8.57
N PHE A 746 -31.06 -12.13 -8.52
CA PHE A 746 -29.84 -11.55 -7.93
C PHE A 746 -30.09 -10.77 -6.63
N TRP A 747 -31.28 -10.18 -6.42
CA TRP A 747 -31.61 -9.52 -5.15
C TRP A 747 -32.19 -10.52 -4.14
N VAL A 748 -31.27 -11.30 -3.55
CA VAL A 748 -31.57 -12.35 -2.56
C VAL A 748 -30.60 -12.22 -1.39
N ARG A 749 -31.06 -12.38 -0.14
CA ARG A 749 -30.25 -12.26 1.10
C ARG A 749 -28.88 -12.97 1.03
N ARG A 750 -28.75 -14.11 0.32
CA ARG A 750 -27.48 -14.83 0.11
C ARG A 750 -26.41 -14.01 -0.66
N MET A 751 -26.82 -13.22 -1.66
CA MET A 751 -25.89 -12.44 -2.50
C MET A 751 -25.23 -11.30 -1.72
N ALA A 752 -25.87 -10.80 -0.67
CA ALA A 752 -25.32 -9.77 0.22
C ALA A 752 -24.27 -10.30 1.22
N LEU A 753 -24.11 -11.63 1.36
CA LEU A 753 -23.13 -12.23 2.28
C LEU A 753 -21.72 -12.41 1.66
N ASP A 754 -21.62 -12.61 0.34
CA ASP A 754 -20.32 -12.59 -0.35
C ASP A 754 -20.02 -11.17 -0.83
N ARG A 755 -18.97 -10.56 -0.26
CA ARG A 755 -18.48 -9.21 -0.63
C ARG A 755 -18.16 -9.05 -2.13
N ARG A 756 -17.81 -10.13 -2.85
CA ARG A 756 -17.56 -10.09 -4.30
C ARG A 756 -18.85 -10.02 -5.11
N ASN A 757 -19.78 -10.94 -4.86
CA ASN A 757 -21.12 -10.93 -5.46
C ASN A 757 -21.91 -9.66 -5.11
N TYR A 758 -21.90 -9.24 -3.84
CA TYR A 758 -22.47 -7.98 -3.32
C TYR A 758 -22.09 -6.81 -4.23
N ARG A 759 -20.78 -6.58 -4.44
CA ARG A 759 -20.31 -5.41 -5.18
C ARG A 759 -20.74 -5.47 -6.65
N GLN A 760 -20.63 -6.65 -7.28
CA GLN A 760 -21.06 -6.81 -8.66
C GLN A 760 -22.58 -6.57 -8.82
N VAL A 761 -23.42 -7.00 -7.88
CA VAL A 761 -24.88 -6.73 -7.91
C VAL A 761 -25.18 -5.25 -7.71
N VAL A 762 -24.55 -4.59 -6.73
CA VAL A 762 -24.69 -3.14 -6.50
C VAL A 762 -24.29 -2.35 -7.75
N ASP A 763 -23.07 -2.54 -8.24
CA ASP A 763 -22.53 -1.78 -9.37
C ASP A 763 -23.35 -2.04 -10.66
N THR A 764 -23.78 -3.29 -10.93
CA THR A 764 -24.67 -3.62 -12.06
C THR A 764 -26.07 -3.01 -11.92
N THR A 765 -26.60 -2.86 -10.69
CA THR A 765 -27.92 -2.22 -10.46
C THR A 765 -27.85 -0.71 -10.69
N VAL A 766 -26.71 -0.08 -10.42
CA VAL A 766 -26.45 1.34 -10.74
C VAL A 766 -26.34 1.54 -12.26
N ASP A 767 -25.58 0.69 -12.96
CA ASP A 767 -25.47 0.72 -14.43
C ASP A 767 -26.84 0.61 -15.11
N LEU A 768 -27.70 -0.31 -14.64
CA LEU A 768 -29.09 -0.42 -15.10
C LEU A 768 -29.89 0.85 -14.82
N GLY A 769 -29.77 1.44 -13.62
CA GLY A 769 -30.44 2.68 -13.24
C GLY A 769 -30.12 3.86 -14.15
N GLN A 770 -28.88 3.96 -14.67
CA GLN A 770 -28.46 5.05 -15.56
C GLN A 770 -29.23 5.10 -16.90
N LYS A 771 -29.70 3.96 -17.43
CA LYS A 771 -30.60 3.95 -18.61
C LYS A 771 -32.09 3.92 -18.23
N VAL A 772 -32.43 3.27 -17.13
CA VAL A 772 -33.83 2.91 -16.78
C VAL A 772 -34.58 4.02 -16.05
N GLY A 773 -33.86 4.89 -15.34
CA GLY A 773 -34.43 5.89 -14.43
C GLY A 773 -34.28 5.51 -12.95
N VAL A 774 -34.37 6.52 -12.08
CA VAL A 774 -34.15 6.40 -10.63
C VAL A 774 -35.36 5.79 -9.95
N GLY A 775 -36.56 6.30 -10.23
CA GLY A 775 -37.81 5.91 -9.57
C GLY A 775 -38.12 4.42 -9.74
N GLU A 776 -37.90 3.88 -10.95
CA GLU A 776 -38.13 2.47 -11.30
C GLU A 776 -37.27 1.50 -10.48
N ILE A 777 -35.98 1.82 -10.30
CA ILE A 777 -35.07 1.00 -9.50
C ILE A 777 -35.37 1.17 -8.01
N LEU A 778 -35.55 2.41 -7.55
CA LEU A 778 -35.85 2.69 -6.15
C LEU A 778 -37.18 2.07 -5.69
N GLU A 779 -38.25 2.09 -6.49
CA GLU A 779 -39.52 1.48 -6.08
C GLU A 779 -39.41 -0.02 -5.78
N ARG A 780 -38.60 -0.73 -6.58
CA ARG A 780 -38.29 -2.17 -6.44
C ARG A 780 -37.34 -2.45 -5.25
N VAL A 781 -36.47 -1.51 -4.93
CA VAL A 781 -35.36 -1.67 -3.96
C VAL A 781 -35.70 -1.14 -2.55
N VAL A 782 -36.51 -0.08 -2.42
CA VAL A 782 -36.80 0.61 -1.15
C VAL A 782 -37.42 -0.29 -0.08
N ASN A 783 -38.21 -1.30 -0.46
CA ASN A 783 -38.76 -2.25 0.52
C ASN A 783 -37.68 -3.08 1.24
N ASN A 784 -36.52 -3.31 0.59
CA ASN A 784 -35.40 -4.05 1.18
C ASN A 784 -34.69 -3.27 2.30
N LEU A 785 -34.89 -1.94 2.39
CA LEU A 785 -34.37 -1.11 3.49
C LEU A 785 -34.94 -1.52 4.85
N LYS A 786 -36.11 -2.19 4.86
CA LYS A 786 -36.79 -2.69 6.07
C LYS A 786 -36.73 -4.22 6.21
N ASP A 787 -35.86 -4.90 5.47
CA ASP A 787 -35.58 -6.32 5.68
C ASP A 787 -34.83 -6.55 7.01
N GLU A 788 -35.08 -7.68 7.66
CA GLU A 788 -34.43 -8.08 8.92
C GLU A 788 -32.90 -8.21 8.80
N SER A 789 -32.39 -8.55 7.62
CA SER A 789 -30.98 -8.85 7.39
C SER A 789 -30.15 -7.58 7.16
N GLU A 790 -29.31 -7.22 8.12
CA GLU A 790 -28.47 -6.02 8.08
C GLU A 790 -27.51 -5.95 6.85
N PRO A 791 -26.83 -7.04 6.41
CA PRO A 791 -26.05 -7.02 5.17
C PRO A 791 -26.90 -6.72 3.93
N TYR A 792 -28.18 -7.13 3.93
CA TYR A 792 -29.10 -6.86 2.83
C TYR A 792 -29.62 -5.41 2.88
N ARG A 793 -29.91 -4.86 4.08
CA ARG A 793 -30.13 -3.41 4.26
C ARG A 793 -28.93 -2.60 3.77
N LYS A 794 -27.70 -3.01 4.11
CA LYS A 794 -26.45 -2.35 3.67
C LYS A 794 -26.30 -2.35 2.14
N MET A 795 -26.49 -3.49 1.48
CA MET A 795 -26.47 -3.61 0.01
C MET A 795 -27.51 -2.69 -0.65
N THR A 796 -28.69 -2.60 -0.03
CA THR A 796 -29.77 -1.72 -0.44
C THR A 796 -29.37 -0.25 -0.33
N VAL A 797 -28.82 0.18 0.82
CA VAL A 797 -28.39 1.57 1.03
C VAL A 797 -27.20 1.95 0.13
N GLU A 798 -26.22 1.08 -0.11
CA GLU A 798 -25.12 1.37 -1.03
C GLU A 798 -25.60 1.55 -2.48
N THR A 799 -26.60 0.77 -2.90
CA THR A 799 -27.24 0.92 -4.22
C THR A 799 -27.98 2.25 -4.31
N VAL A 800 -28.78 2.60 -3.28
CA VAL A 800 -29.48 3.88 -3.18
C VAL A 800 -28.51 5.06 -3.21
N GLU A 801 -27.41 4.97 -2.47
CA GLU A 801 -26.37 6.00 -2.35
C GLU A 801 -25.72 6.31 -3.69
N LYS A 802 -25.13 5.30 -4.35
CA LYS A 802 -24.50 5.44 -5.67
C LYS A 802 -25.47 5.91 -6.75
N LEU A 803 -26.68 5.38 -6.75
CA LEU A 803 -27.70 5.68 -7.77
C LEU A 803 -28.21 7.12 -7.65
N ILE A 804 -28.47 7.61 -6.44
CA ILE A 804 -28.87 9.00 -6.21
C ILE A 804 -27.69 9.96 -6.37
N ALA A 805 -26.45 9.56 -6.04
CA ALA A 805 -25.25 10.35 -6.33
C ALA A 805 -25.01 10.53 -7.84
N ALA A 806 -25.32 9.51 -8.66
CA ALA A 806 -25.13 9.56 -10.11
C ALA A 806 -26.24 10.31 -10.88
N LEU A 807 -27.49 10.24 -10.40
CA LEU A 807 -28.68 10.67 -11.17
C LEU A 807 -29.55 11.72 -10.45
N GLY A 808 -29.28 12.00 -9.17
CA GLY A 808 -30.07 12.91 -8.34
C GLY A 808 -31.43 12.35 -7.91
N ALA A 809 -32.27 13.23 -7.35
CA ALA A 809 -33.58 12.89 -6.77
C ALA A 809 -34.79 13.47 -7.53
N ALA A 810 -34.60 13.98 -8.75
CA ALA A 810 -35.66 14.65 -9.51
C ALA A 810 -36.81 13.70 -9.93
N ASP A 811 -36.46 12.47 -10.28
CA ASP A 811 -37.36 11.39 -10.74
C ASP A 811 -38.04 10.62 -9.57
N ILE A 812 -37.88 11.11 -8.33
CA ILE A 812 -38.48 10.51 -7.14
C ILE A 812 -39.83 11.16 -6.83
N SER A 813 -40.91 10.39 -6.90
CA SER A 813 -42.27 10.82 -6.52
C SER A 813 -42.41 11.00 -5.00
N GLU A 814 -43.37 11.82 -4.56
CA GLU A 814 -43.61 12.15 -3.14
C GLU A 814 -43.78 10.89 -2.25
N ARG A 815 -44.62 9.94 -2.68
CA ARG A 815 -44.81 8.65 -1.97
C ARG A 815 -43.55 7.77 -1.95
N LEU A 816 -42.67 7.91 -2.94
CA LEU A 816 -41.40 7.19 -2.97
C LEU A 816 -40.36 7.88 -2.07
N GLU A 817 -40.39 9.22 -1.98
CA GLU A 817 -39.60 10.00 -1.03
C GLU A 817 -39.96 9.66 0.44
N GLU A 818 -41.26 9.62 0.79
CA GLU A 818 -41.71 9.18 2.12
C GLU A 818 -41.15 7.80 2.48
N ARG A 819 -41.35 6.80 1.60
CA ARG A 819 -40.87 5.42 1.79
C ARG A 819 -39.35 5.33 1.85
N LEU A 820 -38.64 6.17 1.09
CA LEU A 820 -37.19 6.23 1.07
C LEU A 820 -36.64 6.79 2.38
N ILE A 821 -37.17 7.92 2.85
CA ILE A 821 -36.77 8.55 4.12
C ILE A 821 -37.10 7.63 5.30
N ASP A 822 -38.29 7.04 5.34
CA ASP A 822 -38.71 6.07 6.37
C ASP A 822 -37.85 4.78 6.35
N GLY A 823 -37.53 4.26 5.17
CA GLY A 823 -36.62 3.12 5.00
C GLY A 823 -35.18 3.43 5.43
N VAL A 824 -34.64 4.59 5.05
CA VAL A 824 -33.29 5.03 5.40
C VAL A 824 -33.18 5.40 6.89
N LEU A 825 -34.21 5.99 7.50
CA LEU A 825 -34.30 6.18 8.96
C LEU A 825 -34.31 4.85 9.71
N TYR A 826 -35.09 3.86 9.26
CA TYR A 826 -35.10 2.52 9.86
C TYR A 826 -33.74 1.83 9.74
N ALA A 827 -33.13 1.83 8.55
CA ALA A 827 -31.79 1.28 8.33
C ALA A 827 -30.66 2.06 9.05
N PHE A 828 -30.91 3.30 9.48
CA PHE A 828 -30.02 4.07 10.34
C PHE A 828 -30.23 3.80 11.83
N GLN A 829 -31.46 3.52 12.26
CA GLN A 829 -31.79 3.19 13.64
C GLN A 829 -31.35 1.76 14.01
N GLU A 830 -31.72 0.77 13.20
CA GLU A 830 -31.45 -0.67 13.38
C GLU A 830 -30.08 -1.07 12.80
N GLN A 831 -29.00 -0.57 13.41
CA GLN A 831 -27.63 -0.96 13.11
C GLN A 831 -27.01 -1.68 14.32
N SER A 832 -26.35 -2.81 14.08
CA SER A 832 -25.50 -3.48 15.07
C SER A 832 -24.01 -3.14 14.89
N ILE A 833 -23.62 -2.69 13.69
CA ILE A 833 -22.26 -2.22 13.35
C ILE A 833 -22.38 -0.86 12.64
N GLU A 834 -21.65 0.17 13.09
CA GLU A 834 -21.75 1.53 12.54
C GLU A 834 -21.04 1.68 11.19
N ASP A 835 -21.73 1.28 10.12
CA ASP A 835 -21.22 1.37 8.76
C ASP A 835 -21.23 2.81 8.18
N ILE A 836 -20.06 3.26 7.71
CA ILE A 836 -19.89 4.53 6.97
C ILE A 836 -20.79 4.57 5.73
N VAL A 837 -21.05 3.42 5.09
CA VAL A 837 -21.93 3.29 3.91
C VAL A 837 -23.34 3.82 4.19
N ILE A 838 -23.92 3.52 5.37
CA ILE A 838 -25.29 3.95 5.68
C ILE A 838 -25.33 5.44 6.05
N LEU A 839 -24.29 5.94 6.73
CA LEU A 839 -24.09 7.37 6.97
C LEU A 839 -23.91 8.17 5.66
N ASN A 840 -23.17 7.62 4.68
CA ASN A 840 -23.06 8.17 3.34
C ASN A 840 -24.43 8.21 2.65
N GLY A 841 -25.13 7.07 2.58
CA GLY A 841 -26.46 6.98 1.96
C GLY A 841 -27.47 7.96 2.54
N PHE A 842 -27.51 8.09 3.87
CA PHE A 842 -28.37 9.07 4.55
C PHE A 842 -28.03 10.51 4.14
N GLY A 843 -26.74 10.88 4.19
CA GLY A 843 -26.28 12.21 3.80
C GLY A 843 -26.56 12.52 2.33
N THR A 844 -26.30 11.57 1.43
CA THR A 844 -26.54 11.70 -0.02
C THR A 844 -28.03 11.85 -0.32
N VAL A 845 -28.91 11.07 0.31
CA VAL A 845 -30.38 11.19 0.15
C VAL A 845 -30.88 12.56 0.62
N VAL A 846 -30.49 13.01 1.82
CA VAL A 846 -30.90 14.33 2.35
C VAL A 846 -30.38 15.48 1.49
N ASN A 847 -29.12 15.41 1.03
CA ASN A 847 -28.51 16.44 0.20
C ASN A 847 -29.11 16.48 -1.22
N ALA A 848 -29.52 15.34 -1.79
CA ALA A 848 -30.16 15.28 -3.10
C ALA A 848 -31.63 15.75 -3.09
N LEU A 849 -32.34 15.53 -1.98
CA LEU A 849 -33.71 16.04 -1.78
C LEU A 849 -33.74 17.54 -1.42
N GLY A 850 -32.71 18.03 -0.72
CA GLY A 850 -32.54 19.45 -0.41
C GLY A 850 -33.76 20.03 0.30
N THR A 851 -34.39 21.04 -0.30
CA THR A 851 -35.57 21.72 0.26
C THR A 851 -36.79 20.80 0.41
N ARG A 852 -36.91 19.71 -0.37
CA ARG A 852 -37.97 18.70 -0.20
C ARG A 852 -37.89 18.02 1.16
N CYS A 853 -36.70 17.90 1.74
CA CYS A 853 -36.48 17.22 3.01
C CYS A 853 -37.10 17.94 4.24
N LYS A 854 -37.53 19.20 4.10
CA LYS A 854 -38.02 20.06 5.20
C LYS A 854 -39.06 19.39 6.13
N PRO A 855 -40.09 18.65 5.67
CA PRO A 855 -41.08 18.01 6.56
C PRO A 855 -40.47 16.95 7.48
N TYR A 856 -39.40 16.29 7.04
CA TYR A 856 -38.76 15.18 7.75
C TYR A 856 -37.65 15.63 8.71
N LEU A 857 -37.09 16.83 8.52
CA LEU A 857 -36.01 17.37 9.36
C LEU A 857 -36.30 17.28 10.88
N PRO A 858 -37.52 17.56 11.41
CA PRO A 858 -37.80 17.41 12.84
C PRO A 858 -37.67 15.95 13.34
N GLN A 859 -38.07 14.96 12.54
CA GLN A 859 -37.96 13.54 12.86
C GLN A 859 -36.50 13.06 12.78
N ILE A 860 -35.76 13.54 11.78
CA ILE A 860 -34.32 13.28 11.60
C ILE A 860 -33.54 13.85 12.81
N VAL A 861 -33.77 15.12 13.17
CA VAL A 861 -33.14 15.78 14.32
C VAL A 861 -33.51 15.09 15.64
N SER A 862 -34.77 14.66 15.81
CA SER A 862 -35.18 13.87 16.99
C SER A 862 -34.43 12.54 17.09
N THR A 863 -34.27 11.83 15.97
CA THR A 863 -33.50 10.57 15.89
C THR A 863 -32.01 10.79 16.20
N ILE A 864 -31.43 11.88 15.69
CA ILE A 864 -30.04 12.27 15.96
C ILE A 864 -29.84 12.59 17.45
N LEU A 865 -30.73 13.38 18.07
CA LEU A 865 -30.66 13.69 19.50
C LEU A 865 -30.81 12.44 20.37
N TRP A 866 -31.65 11.48 19.97
CA TRP A 866 -31.75 10.20 20.67
C TRP A 866 -30.47 9.35 20.52
N ARG A 867 -29.86 9.30 19.32
CA ARG A 867 -28.58 8.59 19.10
C ARG A 867 -27.38 9.27 19.77
N LEU A 868 -27.35 10.59 19.90
CA LEU A 868 -26.34 11.33 20.70
C LEU A 868 -26.39 10.98 22.20
N ASN A 869 -27.53 10.51 22.70
CA ASN A 869 -27.69 10.07 24.09
C ASN A 869 -27.43 8.57 24.29
N ASN A 870 -26.98 7.84 23.26
CA ASN A 870 -26.70 6.40 23.35
C ASN A 870 -25.43 6.12 24.18
N LYS A 871 -25.38 4.98 24.88
CA LYS A 871 -24.20 4.54 25.63
C LYS A 871 -23.01 4.22 24.73
N SER A 872 -23.24 3.79 23.48
CA SER A 872 -22.15 3.47 22.56
C SER A 872 -21.48 4.75 22.03
N ALA A 873 -20.15 4.80 22.09
CA ALA A 873 -19.36 5.93 21.58
C ALA A 873 -19.52 6.08 20.05
N THR A 874 -19.44 4.98 19.32
CA THR A 874 -19.54 4.90 17.86
C THR A 874 -20.88 5.41 17.31
N VAL A 875 -22.01 5.06 17.96
CA VAL A 875 -23.33 5.62 17.61
C VAL A 875 -23.37 7.14 17.78
N ARG A 876 -22.75 7.68 18.83
CA ARG A 876 -22.69 9.13 19.09
C ARG A 876 -21.80 9.85 18.08
N GLN A 877 -20.68 9.24 17.69
CA GLN A 877 -19.84 9.72 16.59
C GLN A 877 -20.63 9.81 15.29
N GLN A 878 -21.28 8.72 14.88
CA GLN A 878 -22.04 8.66 13.64
C GLN A 878 -23.20 9.68 13.61
N ALA A 879 -23.85 9.93 14.76
CA ALA A 879 -24.88 10.96 14.90
C ALA A 879 -24.30 12.39 14.73
N ALA A 880 -23.12 12.67 15.27
CA ALA A 880 -22.43 13.95 15.05
C ALA A 880 -21.93 14.13 13.60
N ASP A 881 -21.37 13.08 13.00
CA ASP A 881 -20.96 13.09 11.59
C ASP A 881 -22.15 13.30 10.64
N LEU A 882 -23.35 12.82 11.00
CA LEU A 882 -24.58 13.10 10.25
C LEU A 882 -24.98 14.59 10.33
N ILE A 883 -24.91 15.21 11.50
CA ILE A 883 -25.15 16.67 11.65
C ILE A 883 -24.24 17.47 10.73
N SER A 884 -22.94 17.11 10.70
CA SER A 884 -21.94 17.77 9.85
C SER A 884 -22.31 17.74 8.36
N ARG A 885 -22.97 16.67 7.89
CA ARG A 885 -23.42 16.49 6.50
C ARG A 885 -24.70 17.24 6.18
N ILE A 886 -25.70 17.24 7.10
CA ILE A 886 -27.02 17.83 6.85
C ILE A 886 -27.12 19.33 7.14
N ALA A 887 -26.13 19.94 7.84
CA ALA A 887 -26.18 21.33 8.28
C ALA A 887 -26.49 22.33 7.14
N MET A 888 -25.94 22.12 5.94
CA MET A 888 -26.22 22.98 4.78
C MET A 888 -27.69 22.89 4.33
N VAL A 889 -28.27 21.69 4.30
CA VAL A 889 -29.69 21.48 3.95
C VAL A 889 -30.61 22.08 5.01
N MET A 890 -30.27 21.95 6.30
CA MET A 890 -31.05 22.58 7.38
C MET A 890 -31.16 24.11 7.21
N LYS A 891 -30.10 24.78 6.75
CA LYS A 891 -30.12 26.22 6.43
C LYS A 891 -30.90 26.54 5.16
N GLN A 892 -30.77 25.72 4.10
CA GLN A 892 -31.58 25.86 2.89
C GLN A 892 -33.09 25.71 3.16
N CYS A 893 -33.46 24.85 4.12
CA CYS A 893 -34.83 24.71 4.60
C CYS A 893 -35.29 25.83 5.56
N GLY A 894 -34.39 26.72 6.01
CA GLY A 894 -34.68 27.80 6.95
C GLY A 894 -34.83 27.39 8.42
N GLU A 895 -34.38 26.19 8.80
CA GLU A 895 -34.57 25.62 10.14
C GLU A 895 -33.48 26.03 11.15
N ASP A 896 -33.21 27.34 11.24
CA ASP A 896 -32.18 27.89 12.13
C ASP A 896 -32.40 27.56 13.60
N ALA A 897 -33.65 27.46 14.05
CA ALA A 897 -33.98 27.07 15.43
C ALA A 897 -33.57 25.62 15.76
N LEU A 898 -33.66 24.69 14.79
CA LEU A 898 -33.19 23.31 14.99
C LEU A 898 -31.66 23.24 15.02
N MET A 899 -30.96 24.04 14.20
CA MET A 899 -29.50 24.13 14.25
C MET A 899 -29.00 24.77 15.55
N GLY A 900 -29.67 25.80 16.08
CA GLY A 900 -29.38 26.36 17.40
C GLY A 900 -29.53 25.34 18.52
N LYS A 901 -30.60 24.53 18.49
CA LYS A 901 -30.81 23.44 19.45
C LYS A 901 -29.70 22.37 19.36
N LEU A 902 -29.28 21.99 18.15
CA LEU A 902 -28.14 21.09 17.96
C LEU A 902 -26.82 21.70 18.45
N GLY A 903 -26.60 23.00 18.23
CA GLY A 903 -25.41 23.72 18.70
C GLY A 903 -25.26 23.73 20.22
N ILE A 904 -26.36 23.92 20.96
CA ILE A 904 -26.40 23.84 22.43
C ILE A 904 -26.04 22.42 22.90
N VAL A 905 -26.69 21.38 22.36
CA VAL A 905 -26.46 19.99 22.77
C VAL A 905 -25.02 19.55 22.44
N LEU A 906 -24.49 19.88 21.26
CA LEU A 906 -23.11 19.59 20.90
C LEU A 906 -22.09 20.35 21.78
N TYR A 907 -22.42 21.55 22.26
CA TYR A 907 -21.58 22.28 23.21
C TYR A 907 -21.54 21.62 24.60
N GLU A 908 -22.67 21.11 25.10
CA GLU A 908 -22.71 20.33 26.34
C GLU A 908 -21.83 19.07 26.26
N TYR A 909 -21.79 18.42 25.09
CA TYR A 909 -20.92 17.28 24.80
C TYR A 909 -19.44 17.62 24.50
N LEU A 910 -18.99 18.88 24.63
CA LEU A 910 -17.54 19.21 24.57
C LEU A 910 -16.72 18.68 25.78
N GLY A 911 -17.37 17.99 26.73
CA GLY A 911 -16.72 17.23 27.81
C GLY A 911 -16.48 15.75 27.50
N GLU A 912 -16.70 15.30 26.26
CA GLU A 912 -16.67 13.88 25.89
C GLU A 912 -15.31 13.20 26.12
N GLU A 913 -15.31 12.02 26.74
CA GLU A 913 -14.11 11.25 27.08
C GLU A 913 -13.48 10.58 25.84
N TYR A 914 -14.31 10.12 24.90
CA TYR A 914 -13.88 9.42 23.69
C TYR A 914 -13.44 10.43 22.62
N PRO A 915 -12.15 10.49 22.22
CA PRO A 915 -11.64 11.56 21.38
C PRO A 915 -12.09 11.46 19.92
N GLU A 916 -12.49 10.28 19.45
CA GLU A 916 -13.06 10.10 18.11
C GLU A 916 -14.44 10.74 18.00
N VAL A 917 -15.26 10.58 19.05
CA VAL A 917 -16.58 11.19 19.20
C VAL A 917 -16.46 12.70 19.36
N LEU A 918 -15.57 13.16 20.24
CA LEU A 918 -15.26 14.58 20.44
C LEU A 918 -14.82 15.25 19.12
N GLY A 919 -13.97 14.59 18.33
CA GLY A 919 -13.55 15.08 17.01
C GLY A 919 -14.72 15.27 16.03
N SER A 920 -15.71 14.38 16.04
CA SER A 920 -16.93 14.51 15.23
C SER A 920 -17.91 15.55 15.77
N ILE A 921 -18.02 15.71 17.09
CA ILE A 921 -18.79 16.80 17.73
C ILE A 921 -18.21 18.17 17.33
N LEU A 922 -16.88 18.32 17.37
CA LEU A 922 -16.18 19.51 16.90
C LEU A 922 -16.37 19.74 15.39
N GLY A 923 -16.32 18.66 14.58
CA GLY A 923 -16.61 18.71 13.15
C GLY A 923 -18.03 19.18 12.84
N ALA A 924 -19.02 18.72 13.62
CA ALA A 924 -20.41 19.17 13.53
C ALA A 924 -20.58 20.64 13.93
N LEU A 925 -19.97 21.06 15.05
CA LEU A 925 -19.94 22.47 15.48
C LEU A 925 -19.29 23.38 14.43
N ARG A 926 -18.17 22.96 13.83
CA ARG A 926 -17.52 23.66 12.71
C ARG A 926 -18.46 23.83 11.53
N SER A 927 -19.20 22.79 11.14
CA SER A 927 -20.18 22.86 10.06
C SER A 927 -21.35 23.80 10.38
N ILE A 928 -21.90 23.76 11.61
CA ILE A 928 -22.97 24.68 12.04
C ILE A 928 -22.46 26.14 12.04
N VAL A 929 -21.31 26.43 12.65
CA VAL A 929 -20.71 27.79 12.67
C VAL A 929 -20.39 28.29 11.26
N THR A 930 -20.03 27.40 10.34
CA THR A 930 -19.79 27.71 8.93
C THR A 930 -21.07 28.12 8.18
N VAL A 931 -22.25 27.72 8.65
CA VAL A 931 -23.54 27.85 7.95
C VAL A 931 -24.52 28.82 8.61
N VAL A 932 -24.64 28.82 9.94
CA VAL A 932 -25.55 29.72 10.69
C VAL A 932 -25.02 31.15 10.73
N GLY A 933 -23.70 31.32 10.83
CA GLY A 933 -23.06 32.61 11.06
C GLY A 933 -23.06 33.01 12.54
N ILE A 934 -22.24 34.00 12.88
CA ILE A 934 -21.79 34.22 14.27
C ILE A 934 -22.85 34.87 15.15
N ASN A 935 -23.58 35.85 14.63
CA ASN A 935 -24.55 36.64 15.41
C ASN A 935 -25.84 35.86 15.75
N GLN A 936 -26.02 34.67 15.17
CA GLN A 936 -27.17 33.78 15.40
C GLN A 936 -26.78 32.45 16.07
N MET A 937 -25.49 32.24 16.35
CA MET A 937 -25.01 31.00 16.96
C MET A 937 -25.45 30.89 18.42
N GLN A 938 -25.93 29.70 18.80
CA GLN A 938 -26.22 29.33 20.19
C GLN A 938 -25.42 28.05 20.51
N PRO A 939 -24.55 28.04 21.55
CA PRO A 939 -24.22 29.17 22.44
C PRO A 939 -23.38 30.27 21.76
N PRO A 940 -23.25 31.45 22.39
CA PRO A 940 -22.39 32.53 21.89
C PRO A 940 -20.91 32.12 21.78
N ILE A 941 -20.22 32.65 20.78
CA ILE A 941 -18.80 32.34 20.52
C ILE A 941 -17.87 32.72 21.67
N ARG A 942 -18.22 33.79 22.40
CA ARG A 942 -17.51 34.24 23.61
C ARG A 942 -17.41 33.16 24.68
N ASP A 943 -18.39 32.26 24.75
CA ASP A 943 -18.44 31.18 25.74
C ASP A 943 -17.90 29.86 25.15
N LEU A 944 -18.13 29.64 23.84
CA LEU A 944 -17.58 28.51 23.08
C LEU A 944 -16.04 28.49 23.06
N LEU A 945 -15.39 29.59 22.66
CA LEU A 945 -13.96 29.59 22.39
C LEU A 945 -13.08 29.31 23.63
N PRO A 946 -13.33 29.88 24.83
CA PRO A 946 -12.60 29.51 26.05
C PRO A 946 -12.78 28.04 26.47
N ARG A 947 -13.84 27.36 26.00
CA ARG A 947 -14.03 25.90 26.17
C ARG A 947 -13.22 25.09 25.15
N LEU A 948 -12.95 25.64 23.96
CA LEU A 948 -12.09 25.03 22.94
C LEU A 948 -10.59 25.14 23.29
N THR A 949 -10.13 26.22 23.93
CA THR A 949 -8.70 26.42 24.19
C THR A 949 -8.04 25.22 24.91
N PRO A 950 -8.60 24.65 26.01
CA PRO A 950 -8.04 23.45 26.63
C PRO A 950 -8.06 22.20 25.74
N ILE A 951 -8.98 22.11 24.78
CA ILE A 951 -9.16 20.96 23.89
C ILE A 951 -8.05 20.90 22.83
N LEU A 952 -7.44 22.04 22.46
CA LEU A 952 -6.23 22.08 21.61
C LEU A 952 -5.08 21.22 22.17
N ARG A 953 -5.02 21.03 23.50
CA ARG A 953 -3.99 20.21 24.17
C ARG A 953 -4.26 18.70 24.12
N ASN A 954 -5.42 18.27 23.61
CA ASN A 954 -5.70 16.86 23.37
C ASN A 954 -4.68 16.31 22.35
N ARG A 955 -4.15 15.11 22.57
CA ARG A 955 -3.14 14.48 21.70
C ARG A 955 -3.73 13.82 20.46
N HIS A 956 -5.04 13.62 20.41
CA HIS A 956 -5.70 12.87 19.34
C HIS A 956 -5.86 13.70 18.07
N GLU A 957 -5.35 13.19 16.94
CA GLU A 957 -5.23 13.94 15.69
C GLU A 957 -6.58 14.47 15.16
N LYS A 958 -7.65 13.65 15.23
CA LYS A 958 -9.01 14.04 14.82
C LYS A 958 -9.58 15.18 15.69
N VAL A 959 -9.16 15.28 16.95
CA VAL A 959 -9.57 16.37 17.86
C VAL A 959 -8.79 17.63 17.54
N GLN A 960 -7.47 17.55 17.42
CA GLN A 960 -6.62 18.69 17.07
C GLN A 960 -7.07 19.34 15.76
N GLU A 961 -7.21 18.55 14.69
CA GLU A 961 -7.56 19.05 13.36
C GLU A 961 -8.92 19.78 13.34
N ASN A 962 -9.98 19.19 13.92
CA ASN A 962 -11.30 19.84 13.97
C ASN A 962 -11.36 21.02 14.96
N THR A 963 -10.59 21.00 16.06
CA THR A 963 -10.53 22.15 17.00
C THR A 963 -9.82 23.34 16.37
N ILE A 964 -8.69 23.11 15.72
CA ILE A 964 -7.90 24.16 15.07
C ILE A 964 -8.69 24.77 13.90
N ASP A 965 -9.33 23.95 13.07
CA ASP A 965 -10.21 24.45 12.00
C ASP A 965 -11.39 25.28 12.55
N LEU A 966 -12.04 24.83 13.64
CA LEU A 966 -13.12 25.57 14.28
C LEU A 966 -12.63 26.92 14.81
N VAL A 967 -11.49 26.95 15.50
CA VAL A 967 -10.85 28.19 15.98
C VAL A 967 -10.47 29.12 14.83
N GLY A 968 -9.92 28.60 13.72
CA GLY A 968 -9.62 29.36 12.52
C GLY A 968 -10.87 29.96 11.84
N ARG A 969 -11.97 29.19 11.77
CA ARG A 969 -13.27 29.69 11.27
C ARG A 969 -13.87 30.79 12.16
N ILE A 970 -13.62 30.75 13.46
CA ILE A 970 -14.03 31.82 14.39
C ILE A 970 -13.16 33.07 14.17
N ALA A 971 -11.84 32.91 14.04
CA ALA A 971 -10.89 34.01 13.85
C ALA A 971 -11.13 34.79 12.54
N ASP A 972 -11.41 34.09 11.44
CA ASP A 972 -11.68 34.71 10.13
C ASP A 972 -13.02 35.48 10.09
N ARG A 973 -14.06 34.96 10.75
CA ARG A 973 -15.43 35.46 10.60
C ARG A 973 -15.93 36.39 11.71
N GLY A 974 -15.34 36.35 12.90
CA GLY A 974 -15.82 37.14 14.05
C GLY A 974 -14.75 37.43 15.10
N PRO A 975 -13.60 37.99 14.71
CA PRO A 975 -12.48 38.27 15.62
C PRO A 975 -12.88 39.20 16.77
N GLU A 976 -13.78 40.15 16.51
CA GLU A 976 -14.33 41.14 17.45
C GLU A 976 -15.07 40.53 18.65
N SER A 977 -15.58 39.29 18.51
CA SER A 977 -16.36 38.62 19.56
C SER A 977 -15.51 38.10 20.73
N VAL A 978 -14.17 38.14 20.60
CA VAL A 978 -13.20 37.52 21.50
C VAL A 978 -12.07 38.51 21.83
N ASN A 979 -11.66 38.53 23.10
CA ASN A 979 -10.58 39.40 23.58
C ASN A 979 -9.22 38.95 23.03
N ALA A 980 -8.43 39.89 22.49
CA ALA A 980 -7.06 39.70 22.01
C ALA A 980 -6.15 38.88 22.94
N ARG A 981 -6.36 38.95 24.27
CA ARG A 981 -5.60 38.12 25.24
C ARG A 981 -5.84 36.62 25.08
N GLU A 982 -7.07 36.19 24.78
CA GLU A 982 -7.37 34.77 24.55
C GLU A 982 -6.90 34.33 23.16
N TRP A 983 -6.94 35.23 22.17
CA TRP A 983 -6.29 34.99 20.87
C TRP A 983 -4.77 34.77 21.00
N MET A 984 -4.07 35.60 21.79
CA MET A 984 -2.64 35.37 22.09
C MET A 984 -2.38 34.08 22.85
N ARG A 985 -3.25 33.69 23.79
CA ARG A 985 -3.16 32.39 24.46
C ARG A 985 -3.29 31.23 23.45
N ILE A 986 -4.23 31.33 22.51
CA ILE A 986 -4.39 30.37 21.42
C ILE A 986 -3.12 30.32 20.55
N CYS A 987 -2.49 31.44 20.21
CA CYS A 987 -1.21 31.45 19.49
C CYS A 987 -0.12 30.63 20.22
N PHE A 988 0.01 30.78 21.54
CA PHE A 988 0.95 29.96 22.32
C PHE A 988 0.61 28.47 22.31
N GLU A 989 -0.68 28.11 22.43
CA GLU A 989 -1.11 26.70 22.41
C GLU A 989 -1.03 26.08 20.98
N LEU A 990 -1.12 26.89 19.92
CA LEU A 990 -0.89 26.48 18.52
C LEU A 990 0.60 26.27 18.17
N LEU A 991 1.56 26.88 18.88
CA LEU A 991 2.99 26.67 18.61
C LEU A 991 3.40 25.20 18.81
N ASP A 992 2.84 24.51 19.81
CA ASP A 992 3.08 23.08 19.99
C ASP A 992 2.40 22.22 18.92
N MET A 993 1.29 22.68 18.32
CA MET A 993 0.63 21.99 17.21
C MET A 993 1.48 21.98 15.93
N LEU A 994 2.46 22.88 15.81
CA LEU A 994 3.46 22.87 14.72
C LEU A 994 4.39 21.63 14.77
N LYS A 995 4.43 20.93 15.91
CA LYS A 995 5.22 19.69 16.11
C LYS A 995 4.42 18.43 15.76
N ALA A 996 3.09 18.51 15.61
CA ALA A 996 2.23 17.35 15.32
C ALA A 996 2.68 16.59 14.05
N HIS A 997 2.55 15.27 14.01
CA HIS A 997 3.08 14.45 12.92
C HIS A 997 2.24 14.54 11.63
N LYS A 998 0.90 14.63 11.72
CA LYS A 998 0.03 14.86 10.56
C LYS A 998 0.28 16.20 9.87
N LYS A 999 0.44 16.17 8.54
CA LYS A 999 0.58 17.39 7.70
C LYS A 999 -0.67 18.29 7.76
N GLY A 1000 -1.86 17.71 7.90
CA GLY A 1000 -3.14 18.44 7.98
C GLY A 1000 -3.19 19.38 9.17
N ILE A 1001 -2.93 18.87 10.39
CA ILE A 1001 -2.87 19.65 11.63
C ILE A 1001 -1.89 20.83 11.52
N ARG A 1002 -0.67 20.59 11.03
CA ARG A 1002 0.32 21.67 10.85
C ARG A 1002 -0.13 22.73 9.84
N ARG A 1003 -0.85 22.34 8.77
CA ARG A 1003 -1.42 23.29 7.80
C ARG A 1003 -2.56 24.10 8.42
N ALA A 1004 -3.48 23.45 9.15
CA ALA A 1004 -4.59 24.11 9.83
C ALA A 1004 -4.07 25.13 10.88
N ALA A 1005 -3.05 24.76 11.65
CA ALA A 1005 -2.41 25.65 12.63
C ALA A 1005 -1.77 26.87 11.94
N ASN A 1006 -0.99 26.65 10.89
CA ASN A 1006 -0.35 27.71 10.11
C ASN A 1006 -1.37 28.68 9.48
N ASN A 1007 -2.47 28.19 8.90
CA ASN A 1007 -3.56 29.03 8.41
C ASN A 1007 -4.21 29.83 9.55
N THR A 1008 -4.40 29.21 10.71
CA THR A 1008 -5.02 29.83 11.89
C THR A 1008 -4.14 30.94 12.48
N PHE A 1009 -2.81 30.81 12.45
CA PHE A 1009 -1.91 31.93 12.76
C PHE A 1009 -2.14 33.13 11.83
N GLY A 1010 -2.35 32.90 10.52
CA GLY A 1010 -2.68 33.96 9.56
C GLY A 1010 -4.00 34.69 9.87
N PHE A 1011 -5.05 33.94 10.25
CA PHE A 1011 -6.33 34.53 10.66
C PHE A 1011 -6.24 35.28 11.99
N ILE A 1012 -5.48 34.78 12.98
CA ILE A 1012 -5.31 35.46 14.27
C ILE A 1012 -4.41 36.71 14.13
N ALA A 1013 -3.38 36.68 13.30
CA ALA A 1013 -2.57 37.87 13.02
C ALA A 1013 -3.38 38.99 12.33
N LYS A 1014 -4.33 38.63 11.45
CA LYS A 1014 -5.32 39.54 10.87
C LYS A 1014 -6.32 40.08 11.91
N ALA A 1015 -6.56 39.35 13.00
CA ALA A 1015 -7.50 39.70 14.08
C ALA A 1015 -6.92 40.65 15.15
N ILE A 1016 -5.68 40.41 15.60
CA ILE A 1016 -5.01 41.22 16.63
C ILE A 1016 -4.11 42.30 16.00
N GLY A 1017 -3.45 41.96 14.89
CA GLY A 1017 -2.27 42.63 14.38
C GLY A 1017 -1.04 41.69 14.40
N PRO A 1018 -0.09 41.83 13.46
CA PRO A 1018 1.00 40.86 13.28
C PRO A 1018 2.07 40.91 14.38
N GLN A 1019 2.35 42.06 14.99
CA GLN A 1019 3.55 42.27 15.82
C GLN A 1019 3.63 41.33 17.03
N ASP A 1020 2.52 41.18 17.79
CA ASP A 1020 2.49 40.30 18.96
C ASP A 1020 2.66 38.82 18.56
N VAL A 1021 2.03 38.41 17.45
CA VAL A 1021 2.15 37.05 16.92
C VAL A 1021 3.57 36.77 16.43
N LEU A 1022 4.18 37.69 15.70
CA LEU A 1022 5.56 37.58 15.20
C LEU A 1022 6.57 37.45 16.34
N ALA A 1023 6.41 38.18 17.43
CA ALA A 1023 7.28 38.05 18.61
C ALA A 1023 7.27 36.61 19.17
N THR A 1024 6.12 35.93 19.16
CA THR A 1024 6.06 34.51 19.58
C THR A 1024 6.70 33.56 18.56
N LEU A 1025 6.51 33.81 17.26
CA LEU A 1025 7.08 32.99 16.18
C LEU A 1025 8.61 33.12 16.10
N LEU A 1026 9.16 34.34 16.14
CA LEU A 1026 10.61 34.58 16.06
C LEU A 1026 11.37 33.91 17.23
N ASN A 1027 10.83 33.96 18.46
CA ASN A 1027 11.40 33.23 19.59
C ASN A 1027 11.46 31.70 19.36
N ASN A 1028 10.50 31.13 18.63
CA ASN A 1028 10.48 29.70 18.30
C ASN A 1028 11.49 29.31 17.19
N LEU A 1029 12.07 30.27 16.46
CA LEU A 1029 13.18 30.00 15.51
C LEU A 1029 14.48 29.59 16.19
N ARG A 1030 14.62 29.78 17.51
CA ARG A 1030 15.76 29.35 18.33
C ARG A 1030 15.64 27.89 18.81
N VAL A 1031 14.53 27.20 18.53
CA VAL A 1031 14.34 25.80 18.90
C VAL A 1031 15.20 24.90 18.00
N GLN A 1032 16.03 24.04 18.59
CA GLN A 1032 16.95 23.17 17.83
C GLN A 1032 16.22 22.27 16.81
N GLU A 1033 15.01 21.82 17.13
CA GLU A 1033 14.18 20.94 16.30
C GLU A 1033 13.86 21.54 14.92
N ARG A 1034 14.35 20.89 13.86
CA ARG A 1034 14.19 21.35 12.47
C ARG A 1034 12.72 21.45 12.03
N GLN A 1035 11.83 20.54 12.46
CA GLN A 1035 10.43 20.57 12.04
C GLN A 1035 9.72 21.80 12.62
N SER A 1036 9.85 22.05 13.92
CA SER A 1036 9.30 23.26 14.58
C SER A 1036 9.77 24.54 13.89
N ARG A 1037 11.07 24.69 13.60
CA ARG A 1037 11.61 25.86 12.87
C ARG A 1037 11.05 26.01 11.45
N VAL A 1038 10.95 24.92 10.68
CA VAL A 1038 10.40 24.97 9.31
C VAL A 1038 8.91 25.34 9.33
N CYS A 1039 8.13 24.85 10.29
CA CYS A 1039 6.71 25.19 10.40
C CYS A 1039 6.50 26.64 10.85
N THR A 1040 7.35 27.12 11.76
CA THR A 1040 7.43 28.54 12.17
C THR A 1040 7.76 29.45 10.98
N ALA A 1041 8.73 29.07 10.14
CA ALA A 1041 9.07 29.79 8.92
C ALA A 1041 7.88 29.90 7.94
N VAL A 1042 7.09 28.83 7.78
CA VAL A 1042 5.84 28.86 6.99
C VAL A 1042 4.78 29.77 7.63
N ALA A 1043 4.60 29.69 8.96
CA ALA A 1043 3.64 30.53 9.67
C ALA A 1043 3.98 32.03 9.55
N ILE A 1044 5.26 32.41 9.63
CA ILE A 1044 5.71 33.78 9.40
C ILE A 1044 5.41 34.23 7.95
N GLY A 1045 5.61 33.36 6.95
CA GLY A 1045 5.24 33.62 5.56
C GLY A 1045 3.75 33.92 5.39
N ILE A 1046 2.87 33.12 5.99
CA ILE A 1046 1.41 33.31 5.95
C ILE A 1046 0.98 34.57 6.71
N VAL A 1047 1.59 34.87 7.86
CA VAL A 1047 1.33 36.13 8.60
C VAL A 1047 1.72 37.36 7.76
N ALA A 1048 2.75 37.25 6.93
CA ALA A 1048 3.16 38.32 6.01
C ALA A 1048 2.30 38.41 4.74
N GLU A 1049 1.70 37.30 4.29
CA GLU A 1049 0.66 37.28 3.26
C GLU A 1049 -0.59 38.01 3.77
N THR A 1050 -1.09 37.67 4.97
CA THR A 1050 -2.34 38.24 5.50
C THR A 1050 -2.21 39.66 6.05
N CYS A 1051 -1.05 40.06 6.57
CA CYS A 1051 -0.80 41.37 7.19
C CYS A 1051 0.17 42.27 6.39
N ALA A 1052 0.47 41.90 5.15
CA ALA A 1052 1.43 42.51 4.21
C ALA A 1052 2.91 42.50 4.66
N PRO A 1053 3.89 42.34 3.73
CA PRO A 1053 5.27 42.05 4.10
C PRO A 1053 5.99 43.16 4.86
N PHE A 1054 5.63 44.43 4.65
CA PHE A 1054 6.26 45.58 5.32
C PHE A 1054 6.17 45.51 6.86
N THR A 1055 5.18 44.79 7.41
CA THR A 1055 5.03 44.61 8.87
C THR A 1055 5.97 43.55 9.44
N VAL A 1056 6.42 42.60 8.60
CA VAL A 1056 7.12 41.37 8.99
C VAL A 1056 8.60 41.41 8.63
N LEU A 1057 8.90 41.90 7.43
CA LEU A 1057 10.23 41.87 6.85
C LEU A 1057 11.29 42.62 7.68
N PRO A 1058 11.03 43.81 8.26
CA PRO A 1058 12.01 44.48 9.12
C PRO A 1058 12.35 43.69 10.39
N ALA A 1059 11.38 42.95 10.94
CA ALA A 1059 11.60 42.11 12.13
C ALA A 1059 12.44 40.87 11.78
N LEU A 1060 12.17 40.21 10.65
CA LEU A 1060 13.00 39.12 10.12
C LEU A 1060 14.44 39.57 9.85
N MET A 1061 14.62 40.70 9.15
CA MET A 1061 15.94 41.26 8.85
C MET A 1061 16.71 41.67 10.11
N ASN A 1062 16.02 42.06 11.19
CA ASN A 1062 16.67 42.32 12.46
C ASN A 1062 17.08 41.03 13.20
N GLU A 1063 16.25 39.99 13.20
CA GLU A 1063 16.56 38.70 13.84
C GLU A 1063 17.68 37.94 13.09
N TYR A 1064 17.87 38.16 11.79
CA TYR A 1064 19.04 37.66 11.03
C TYR A 1064 20.39 38.19 11.57
N ARG A 1065 20.39 39.33 12.28
CA ARG A 1065 21.61 39.89 12.90
C ARG A 1065 22.03 39.16 14.18
N VAL A 1066 21.20 38.24 14.69
CA VAL A 1066 21.56 37.36 15.80
C VAL A 1066 22.59 36.35 15.28
N PRO A 1067 23.79 36.22 15.90
CA PRO A 1067 24.87 35.36 15.41
C PRO A 1067 24.64 33.86 15.69
N GLU A 1068 23.40 33.39 15.55
CA GLU A 1068 23.05 31.98 15.65
C GLU A 1068 22.66 31.42 14.28
N LEU A 1069 23.54 30.58 13.72
CA LEU A 1069 23.40 29.91 12.43
C LEU A 1069 22.05 29.18 12.24
N ASN A 1070 21.41 28.74 13.33
CA ASN A 1070 20.07 28.12 13.32
C ASN A 1070 18.94 29.11 13.02
N VAL A 1071 19.07 30.33 13.53
CA VAL A 1071 18.10 31.43 13.41
C VAL A 1071 18.26 32.09 12.06
N GLN A 1072 19.50 32.33 11.61
CA GLN A 1072 19.80 32.87 10.28
C GLN A 1072 19.26 31.96 9.16
N ASN A 1073 19.56 30.65 9.20
CA ASN A 1073 18.91 29.65 8.34
C ASN A 1073 17.36 29.66 8.46
N GLY A 1074 16.83 29.90 9.67
CA GLY A 1074 15.39 30.01 9.93
C GLY A 1074 14.75 31.22 9.25
N VAL A 1075 15.41 32.39 9.29
CA VAL A 1075 15.00 33.62 8.63
C VAL A 1075 15.09 33.48 7.11
N LEU A 1076 16.18 32.95 6.57
CA LEU A 1076 16.30 32.66 5.13
C LEU A 1076 15.20 31.68 4.67
N LYS A 1077 14.84 30.70 5.50
CA LYS A 1077 13.72 29.80 5.21
C LYS A 1077 12.36 30.48 5.30
N ALA A 1078 12.15 31.40 6.24
CA ALA A 1078 10.94 32.21 6.32
C ALA A 1078 10.80 33.16 5.12
N MET A 1079 11.89 33.80 4.71
CA MET A 1079 11.98 34.60 3.49
C MET A 1079 11.67 33.78 2.23
N SER A 1080 12.14 32.54 2.15
CA SER A 1080 11.84 31.64 1.02
C SER A 1080 10.35 31.38 0.86
N PHE A 1081 9.60 31.19 1.95
CA PHE A 1081 8.14 31.02 1.91
C PHE A 1081 7.40 32.36 1.74
N LEU A 1082 7.90 33.44 2.36
CA LEU A 1082 7.40 34.80 2.17
C LEU A 1082 7.36 35.16 0.69
N PHE A 1083 8.50 35.07 -0.01
CA PHE A 1083 8.59 35.42 -1.42
C PHE A 1083 7.84 34.42 -2.34
N GLU A 1084 7.62 33.18 -1.90
CA GLU A 1084 6.76 32.22 -2.59
C GLU A 1084 5.27 32.59 -2.51
N TYR A 1085 4.78 33.09 -1.35
CA TYR A 1085 3.37 33.38 -1.14
C TYR A 1085 2.93 34.77 -1.64
N ILE A 1086 3.82 35.77 -1.61
CA ILE A 1086 3.46 37.15 -1.97
C ILE A 1086 3.50 37.43 -3.49
N GLY A 1087 4.17 36.56 -4.27
CA GLY A 1087 4.28 36.66 -5.73
C GLY A 1087 4.75 38.05 -6.20
N GLU A 1088 3.93 38.68 -7.05
CA GLU A 1088 4.20 40.00 -7.67
C GLU A 1088 4.49 41.13 -6.67
N MET A 1089 4.02 41.02 -5.42
CA MET A 1089 4.34 42.00 -4.37
C MET A 1089 5.82 41.99 -3.97
N ALA A 1090 6.61 40.99 -4.40
CA ALA A 1090 8.04 40.92 -4.16
C ALA A 1090 8.82 42.15 -4.66
N LYS A 1091 8.38 42.76 -5.79
CA LYS A 1091 9.07 43.85 -6.48
C LYS A 1091 9.43 45.03 -5.55
N ASP A 1092 8.52 45.38 -4.64
CA ASP A 1092 8.64 46.56 -3.77
C ASP A 1092 9.60 46.32 -2.60
N TYR A 1093 10.04 45.07 -2.40
CA TYR A 1093 10.91 44.63 -1.30
C TYR A 1093 12.28 44.10 -1.75
N VAL A 1094 12.52 43.87 -3.05
CA VAL A 1094 13.78 43.28 -3.56
C VAL A 1094 15.00 44.04 -3.04
N TYR A 1095 15.07 45.35 -3.31
CA TYR A 1095 16.20 46.20 -2.94
C TYR A 1095 16.47 46.27 -1.42
N ALA A 1096 15.44 46.06 -0.59
CA ALA A 1096 15.62 46.00 0.86
C ALA A 1096 16.28 44.69 1.30
N VAL A 1097 16.05 43.59 0.57
CA VAL A 1097 16.52 42.24 0.91
C VAL A 1097 17.85 41.88 0.24
N THR A 1098 18.21 42.51 -0.88
CA THR A 1098 19.47 42.26 -1.59
C THR A 1098 20.71 42.24 -0.68
N PRO A 1099 20.94 43.18 0.25
CA PRO A 1099 22.13 43.16 1.11
C PRO A 1099 22.17 42.00 2.12
N LEU A 1100 21.02 41.41 2.47
CA LEU A 1100 20.95 40.21 3.32
C LEU A 1100 21.27 38.95 2.50
N LEU A 1101 20.80 38.91 1.25
CA LEU A 1101 21.14 37.82 0.31
C LEU A 1101 22.60 37.88 -0.14
N GLU A 1102 23.21 39.07 -0.21
CA GLU A 1102 24.63 39.24 -0.49
C GLU A 1102 25.49 38.52 0.57
N ASP A 1103 25.26 38.82 1.85
CA ASP A 1103 25.88 38.13 2.99
C ASP A 1103 25.65 36.61 2.94
N ALA A 1104 24.39 36.18 2.78
CA ALA A 1104 24.01 34.76 2.80
C ALA A 1104 24.47 33.94 1.57
N LEU A 1105 24.77 34.57 0.43
CA LEU A 1105 25.35 33.92 -0.76
C LEU A 1105 26.87 33.87 -0.72
N ILE A 1106 27.52 34.76 0.03
CA ILE A 1106 28.98 34.82 0.20
C ILE A 1106 29.43 33.97 1.41
N ASP A 1107 28.56 33.73 2.39
CA ASP A 1107 28.90 32.96 3.60
C ASP A 1107 29.48 31.57 3.30
N ARG A 1108 30.34 31.09 4.20
CA ARG A 1108 31.08 29.82 4.12
C ARG A 1108 30.17 28.60 4.21
N ASP A 1109 29.03 28.65 4.90
CA ASP A 1109 28.11 27.53 5.05
C ASP A 1109 27.35 27.20 3.75
N GLN A 1110 27.37 25.93 3.36
CA GLN A 1110 26.61 25.43 2.22
C GLN A 1110 25.10 25.55 2.41
N VAL A 1111 24.59 25.50 3.66
CA VAL A 1111 23.13 25.62 3.92
C VAL A 1111 22.65 27.06 3.79
N HIS A 1112 23.47 28.05 4.17
CA HIS A 1112 23.20 29.46 3.89
C HIS A 1112 23.11 29.72 2.38
N ARG A 1113 24.15 29.37 1.60
CA ARG A 1113 24.12 29.55 0.14
C ARG A 1113 22.97 28.78 -0.53
N GLN A 1114 22.66 27.57 -0.07
CA GLN A 1114 21.51 26.79 -0.55
C GLN A 1114 20.16 27.49 -0.26
N THR A 1115 19.95 28.00 0.96
CA THR A 1115 18.68 28.62 1.34
C THR A 1115 18.54 30.01 0.72
N ALA A 1116 19.61 30.80 0.65
CA ALA A 1116 19.64 32.07 -0.08
C ALA A 1116 19.35 31.88 -1.58
N ALA A 1117 19.94 30.90 -2.25
CA ALA A 1117 19.59 30.56 -3.64
C ALA A 1117 18.09 30.19 -3.79
N SER A 1118 17.51 29.50 -2.81
CA SER A 1118 16.06 29.25 -2.77
C SER A 1118 15.25 30.54 -2.67
N VAL A 1119 15.68 31.53 -1.87
CA VAL A 1119 15.01 32.85 -1.80
C VAL A 1119 15.14 33.59 -3.14
N VAL A 1120 16.34 33.66 -3.71
CA VAL A 1120 16.61 34.29 -5.01
C VAL A 1120 15.71 33.71 -6.10
N LYS A 1121 15.52 32.39 -6.13
CA LYS A 1121 14.59 31.72 -7.06
C LYS A 1121 13.16 32.26 -6.95
N HIS A 1122 12.60 32.33 -5.74
CA HIS A 1122 11.22 32.80 -5.55
C HIS A 1122 11.08 34.30 -5.83
N ILE A 1123 12.08 35.12 -5.48
CA ILE A 1123 12.10 36.54 -5.85
C ILE A 1123 12.11 36.69 -7.37
N ALA A 1124 13.05 36.04 -8.07
CA ALA A 1124 13.21 36.18 -9.52
C ALA A 1124 11.94 35.76 -10.27
N LEU A 1125 11.32 34.62 -9.91
CA LEU A 1125 10.04 34.20 -10.48
C LEU A 1125 8.87 35.14 -10.14
N GLY A 1126 8.91 35.81 -8.98
CA GLY A 1126 7.90 36.79 -8.56
C GLY A 1126 8.03 38.17 -9.20
N VAL A 1127 9.18 38.50 -9.81
CA VAL A 1127 9.45 39.84 -10.41
C VAL A 1127 9.68 39.83 -11.92
N VAL A 1128 9.38 38.72 -12.60
CA VAL A 1128 9.45 38.61 -14.06
C VAL A 1128 8.62 39.73 -14.72
N GLY A 1129 9.27 40.56 -15.54
CA GLY A 1129 8.62 41.67 -16.24
C GLY A 1129 8.23 42.88 -15.36
N LEU A 1130 8.62 42.91 -14.07
CA LEU A 1130 8.30 44.00 -13.14
C LEU A 1130 9.42 45.04 -13.00
N GLY A 1131 10.49 44.96 -13.81
CA GLY A 1131 11.54 45.97 -13.92
C GLY A 1131 12.67 45.89 -12.88
N CYS A 1132 12.82 44.79 -12.16
CA CYS A 1132 13.88 44.56 -11.16
C CYS A 1132 15.11 43.83 -11.72
N GLU A 1133 15.40 43.99 -13.01
CA GLU A 1133 16.42 43.23 -13.75
C GLU A 1133 17.84 43.48 -13.23
N ASP A 1134 18.13 44.71 -12.80
CA ASP A 1134 19.41 45.15 -12.24
C ASP A 1134 19.76 44.41 -10.94
N ALA A 1135 18.79 44.29 -10.02
CA ALA A 1135 18.92 43.54 -8.78
C ALA A 1135 19.09 42.03 -9.05
N MET A 1136 18.42 41.50 -10.09
CA MET A 1136 18.57 40.09 -10.48
C MET A 1136 19.94 39.82 -11.14
N ILE A 1137 20.50 40.76 -11.90
CA ILE A 1137 21.87 40.68 -12.43
C ILE A 1137 22.89 40.75 -11.28
N HIS A 1138 22.70 41.62 -10.29
CA HIS A 1138 23.56 41.65 -9.11
C HIS A 1138 23.55 40.30 -8.37
N LEU A 1139 22.37 39.73 -8.10
CA LEU A 1139 22.23 38.41 -7.48
C LEU A 1139 22.82 37.28 -8.34
N LEU A 1140 22.72 37.36 -9.68
CA LEU A 1140 23.35 36.40 -10.59
C LEU A 1140 24.86 36.31 -10.37
N ASN A 1141 25.55 37.46 -10.27
CA ASN A 1141 26.99 37.51 -10.05
C ASN A 1141 27.43 36.82 -8.74
N LEU A 1142 26.55 36.76 -7.74
CA LEU A 1142 26.80 36.09 -6.45
C LEU A 1142 26.40 34.60 -6.46
N VAL A 1143 25.36 34.23 -7.21
CA VAL A 1143 24.92 32.83 -7.36
C VAL A 1143 25.86 32.05 -8.29
N PHE A 1144 26.29 32.64 -9.41
CA PHE A 1144 27.01 31.96 -10.50
C PHE A 1144 28.32 31.25 -10.07
N PRO A 1145 29.16 31.77 -9.15
CA PRO A 1145 30.33 31.04 -8.64
C PRO A 1145 30.02 29.69 -7.99
N ASN A 1146 28.80 29.51 -7.47
CA ASN A 1146 28.37 28.28 -6.78
C ASN A 1146 28.04 27.12 -7.73
N ILE A 1147 28.14 27.30 -9.06
CA ILE A 1147 27.93 26.24 -10.09
C ILE A 1147 28.89 25.05 -9.91
N PHE A 1148 30.04 25.25 -9.24
CA PHE A 1148 31.01 24.19 -8.97
C PHE A 1148 30.75 23.39 -7.68
N GLU A 1149 29.62 23.64 -7.00
CA GLU A 1149 29.24 22.87 -5.82
C GLU A 1149 28.95 21.40 -6.12
N THR A 1150 29.37 20.52 -5.21
CA THR A 1150 29.30 19.06 -5.41
C THR A 1150 28.17 18.39 -4.61
N SER A 1151 27.58 19.11 -3.66
CA SER A 1151 26.44 18.63 -2.87
C SER A 1151 25.15 18.75 -3.70
N PRO A 1152 24.43 17.65 -4.02
CA PRO A 1152 23.24 17.68 -4.87
C PRO A 1152 22.20 18.71 -4.42
N HIS A 1153 21.96 18.76 -3.11
CA HIS A 1153 20.98 19.68 -2.51
C HIS A 1153 21.33 21.17 -2.68
N VAL A 1154 22.61 21.51 -2.86
CA VAL A 1154 23.09 22.88 -3.11
C VAL A 1154 23.05 23.17 -4.60
N ILE A 1155 23.70 22.33 -5.42
CA ILE A 1155 23.82 22.58 -6.86
C ILE A 1155 22.45 22.61 -7.57
N ASP A 1156 21.50 21.76 -7.18
CA ASP A 1156 20.16 21.80 -7.75
C ASP A 1156 19.42 23.12 -7.42
N ARG A 1157 19.65 23.71 -6.23
CA ARG A 1157 19.06 25.02 -5.86
C ARG A 1157 19.77 26.19 -6.51
N VAL A 1158 21.08 26.10 -6.72
CA VAL A 1158 21.87 27.09 -7.47
C VAL A 1158 21.43 27.11 -8.94
N ILE A 1159 21.25 25.95 -9.57
CA ILE A 1159 20.75 25.83 -10.94
C ILE A 1159 19.31 26.34 -11.04
N GLU A 1160 18.41 25.94 -10.14
CA GLU A 1160 17.04 26.48 -10.10
C GLU A 1160 17.01 28.01 -9.94
N ALA A 1161 17.95 28.61 -9.20
CA ALA A 1161 18.04 30.06 -9.01
C ALA A 1161 18.57 30.79 -10.25
N ILE A 1162 19.57 30.22 -10.95
CA ILE A 1162 20.08 30.77 -12.21
C ILE A 1162 18.99 30.71 -13.29
N ASP A 1163 18.25 29.60 -13.38
CA ASP A 1163 17.12 29.46 -14.32
C ASP A 1163 15.97 30.41 -14.00
N ALA A 1164 15.67 30.64 -12.71
CA ALA A 1164 14.70 31.66 -12.30
C ALA A 1164 15.15 33.07 -12.69
N ILE A 1165 16.43 33.41 -12.49
CA ILE A 1165 17.00 34.70 -12.96
C ILE A 1165 16.94 34.80 -14.50
N ARG A 1166 17.18 33.71 -15.23
CA ARG A 1166 17.05 33.66 -16.70
C ARG A 1166 15.65 34.04 -17.18
N MET A 1167 14.61 33.69 -16.41
CA MET A 1167 13.24 34.13 -16.71
C MET A 1167 12.98 35.58 -16.34
N ALA A 1168 13.68 36.14 -15.35
CA ALA A 1168 13.50 37.53 -14.91
C ALA A 1168 14.30 38.57 -15.73
N VAL A 1169 15.50 38.21 -16.19
CA VAL A 1169 16.46 39.08 -16.92
C VAL A 1169 16.52 38.76 -18.42
N GLY A 1170 16.00 37.59 -18.82
CA GLY A 1170 16.02 37.11 -20.21
C GLY A 1170 17.18 36.17 -20.54
N THR A 1171 17.00 35.42 -21.61
CA THR A 1171 17.91 34.37 -22.08
C THR A 1171 19.31 34.88 -22.43
N GLY A 1172 19.41 35.96 -23.20
CA GLY A 1172 20.67 36.47 -23.73
C GLY A 1172 21.68 36.88 -22.66
N VAL A 1173 21.23 37.63 -21.64
CA VAL A 1173 22.11 38.12 -20.58
C VAL A 1173 22.72 36.96 -19.80
N VAL A 1174 21.94 35.92 -19.46
CA VAL A 1174 22.45 34.73 -18.77
C VAL A 1174 23.30 33.86 -19.68
N MET A 1175 22.94 33.72 -20.97
CA MET A 1175 23.74 32.93 -21.93
C MET A 1175 25.16 33.49 -22.11
N ASN A 1176 25.36 34.80 -22.02
CA ASN A 1176 26.70 35.40 -22.01
C ASN A 1176 27.62 34.84 -20.91
N TYR A 1177 27.08 34.45 -19.75
CA TYR A 1177 27.84 33.75 -18.70
C TYR A 1177 28.07 32.28 -19.05
N VAL A 1178 27.12 31.62 -19.73
CA VAL A 1178 27.16 30.19 -20.05
C VAL A 1178 28.09 29.87 -21.23
N TRP A 1179 28.18 30.73 -22.26
CA TRP A 1179 29.01 30.49 -23.45
C TRP A 1179 30.48 30.21 -23.10
N ALA A 1180 31.04 30.92 -22.12
CA ALA A 1180 32.44 30.80 -21.71
C ALA A 1180 32.83 29.40 -21.16
N GLY A 1181 31.89 28.66 -20.56
CA GLY A 1181 32.18 27.36 -19.93
C GLY A 1181 31.80 26.13 -20.75
N LEU A 1182 30.97 26.28 -21.79
CA LEU A 1182 30.46 25.14 -22.57
C LEU A 1182 31.56 24.35 -23.29
N PHE A 1183 32.50 25.03 -23.93
CA PHE A 1183 33.63 24.40 -24.64
C PHE A 1183 34.95 24.41 -23.85
N HIS A 1184 34.92 24.85 -22.58
CA HIS A 1184 36.10 24.95 -21.72
C HIS A 1184 36.88 23.62 -21.62
N SER A 1185 38.21 23.66 -21.68
CA SER A 1185 39.08 22.47 -21.81
C SER A 1185 38.86 21.40 -20.73
N ALA A 1186 38.65 21.81 -19.47
CA ALA A 1186 38.40 20.91 -18.36
C ALA A 1186 36.96 20.36 -18.35
N ARG A 1187 36.80 19.03 -18.48
CA ARG A 1187 35.50 18.33 -18.41
C ARG A 1187 34.67 18.67 -17.16
N LYS A 1188 35.33 18.92 -16.02
CA LYS A 1188 34.66 19.33 -14.77
C LYS A 1188 33.90 20.67 -14.89
N VAL A 1189 34.36 21.58 -15.75
CA VAL A 1189 33.68 22.85 -16.03
C VAL A 1189 32.56 22.64 -17.05
N ARG A 1190 32.82 21.86 -18.12
CA ARG A 1190 31.80 21.57 -19.14
C ARG A 1190 30.52 20.95 -18.55
N THR A 1191 30.63 19.94 -17.68
CA THR A 1191 29.46 19.19 -17.18
C THR A 1191 28.32 20.08 -16.62
N PRO A 1192 28.55 20.99 -15.65
CA PRO A 1192 27.46 21.83 -15.14
C PRO A 1192 27.01 22.94 -16.11
N TYR A 1193 27.90 23.45 -16.98
CA TYR A 1193 27.53 24.45 -17.99
C TYR A 1193 26.63 23.84 -19.08
N TRP A 1194 26.93 22.61 -19.51
CA TRP A 1194 26.04 21.85 -20.40
C TRP A 1194 24.70 21.50 -19.75
N ARG A 1195 24.64 21.35 -18.41
CA ARG A 1195 23.36 21.21 -17.71
C ARG A 1195 22.53 22.49 -17.83
N LEU A 1196 23.10 23.65 -17.46
CA LEU A 1196 22.42 24.95 -17.60
C LEU A 1196 21.99 25.25 -19.05
N TYR A 1197 22.84 24.95 -20.03
CA TYR A 1197 22.48 25.09 -21.45
C TYR A 1197 21.35 24.15 -21.88
N ASN A 1198 21.38 22.87 -21.48
CA ASN A 1198 20.31 21.93 -21.78
C ASN A 1198 18.98 22.36 -21.14
N ASP A 1199 19.02 22.77 -19.88
CA ASP A 1199 17.85 23.22 -19.14
C ASP A 1199 17.26 24.49 -19.81
N ALA A 1200 18.10 25.45 -20.25
CA ALA A 1200 17.67 26.62 -21.02
C ALA A 1200 17.16 26.29 -22.44
N TYR A 1201 17.81 25.36 -23.16
CA TYR A 1201 17.41 24.91 -24.50
C TYR A 1201 16.03 24.25 -24.47
N VAL A 1202 15.77 23.39 -23.49
CA VAL A 1202 14.46 22.72 -23.31
C VAL A 1202 13.35 23.72 -22.98
N GLN A 1203 13.67 24.81 -22.27
CA GLN A 1203 12.69 25.82 -21.87
C GLN A 1203 12.47 26.94 -22.90
N SER A 1204 13.46 27.25 -23.74
CA SER A 1204 13.48 28.52 -24.49
C SER A 1204 14.35 28.52 -25.76
N ALA A 1205 14.37 27.42 -26.52
CA ALA A 1205 15.20 27.25 -27.73
C ALA A 1205 15.14 28.43 -28.73
N ASP A 1206 13.95 28.88 -29.13
CA ASP A 1206 13.78 29.95 -30.12
C ASP A 1206 14.31 31.29 -29.59
N ALA A 1207 14.09 31.57 -28.31
CA ALA A 1207 14.58 32.75 -27.61
C ALA A 1207 16.10 32.72 -27.34
N MET A 1208 16.82 31.69 -27.78
CA MET A 1208 18.29 31.63 -27.80
C MET A 1208 18.87 31.90 -29.20
N VAL A 1209 18.07 31.80 -30.28
CA VAL A 1209 18.52 32.00 -31.68
C VAL A 1209 19.26 33.33 -31.92
N PRO A 1210 18.84 34.48 -31.34
CA PRO A 1210 19.53 35.76 -31.48
C PRO A 1210 20.81 35.91 -30.63
N TYR A 1211 21.09 34.97 -29.72
CA TYR A 1211 22.14 35.09 -28.70
C TYR A 1211 23.24 34.03 -28.81
N TYR A 1212 23.18 33.13 -29.80
CA TYR A 1212 24.33 32.30 -30.15
C TYR A 1212 25.47 33.19 -30.67
N PRO A 1213 26.73 32.94 -30.27
CA PRO A 1213 27.88 33.65 -30.82
C PRO A 1213 27.98 33.40 -32.33
N GLU A 1214 28.40 34.42 -33.07
CA GLU A 1214 28.75 34.27 -34.47
C GLU A 1214 30.04 33.43 -34.60
N LEU A 1215 30.04 32.53 -35.58
CA LEU A 1215 31.17 31.68 -35.93
C LEU A 1215 31.51 31.95 -37.39
N GLU A 1216 32.70 32.50 -37.64
CA GLU A 1216 33.16 32.92 -38.98
C GLU A 1216 33.70 31.73 -39.82
N ASP A 1217 33.77 30.53 -39.24
CA ASP A 1217 34.25 29.31 -39.90
C ASP A 1217 33.33 28.86 -41.04
N ASP A 1218 33.93 28.35 -42.13
CA ASP A 1218 33.23 27.89 -43.33
C ASP A 1218 32.15 26.84 -43.00
N GLY A 1219 30.91 27.13 -43.42
CA GLY A 1219 29.75 26.27 -43.20
C GLY A 1219 29.04 26.44 -41.85
N LEU A 1220 29.54 27.29 -40.95
CA LEU A 1220 28.87 27.62 -39.66
C LEU A 1220 28.23 29.02 -39.64
N ALA A 1221 28.61 29.90 -40.56
CA ALA A 1221 27.98 31.20 -40.75
C ALA A 1221 26.52 31.08 -41.24
N ARG A 1222 25.64 31.99 -40.76
CA ARG A 1222 24.21 32.08 -41.11
C ARG A 1222 23.93 33.34 -41.94
N PRO A 1223 24.18 33.34 -43.27
CA PRO A 1223 24.13 34.56 -44.09
C PRO A 1223 22.76 35.23 -44.14
N GLU A 1224 21.68 34.50 -43.83
CA GLU A 1224 20.31 35.03 -43.76
C GLU A 1224 20.16 36.13 -42.69
N LEU A 1225 20.98 36.08 -41.63
CA LEU A 1225 20.94 37.05 -40.53
C LEU A 1225 21.68 38.35 -40.84
N SER A 1226 22.52 38.39 -41.87
CA SER A 1226 23.21 39.61 -42.32
C SER A 1226 22.50 40.34 -43.47
N ILE A 1227 21.35 39.83 -43.92
CA ILE A 1227 20.52 40.48 -44.94
C ILE A 1227 19.79 41.68 -44.34
N VAL A 1228 20.19 42.88 -44.76
CA VAL A 1228 19.45 44.14 -44.52
C VAL A 1228 18.64 44.46 -45.79
N ILE A 1229 17.33 44.69 -45.62
CA ILE A 1229 16.35 44.98 -46.69
C ILE A 1229 15.93 46.45 -46.63
#